data_AF-A0A1C2GJS4-F1
#
_entry.id   AF-A0A1C2GJS4-F1
#
_cell.length_a   1.000
_cell.length_b   1.000
_cell.length_c   1.000
_cell.angle_alpha   90.00
_cell.angle_beta   90.00
_cell.angle_gamma   90.00
#
_symmetry.space_group_name_H-M   'P 1'
#
loop_
_entity.id
_entity.type
_entity.pdbx_description
1 polymer ?
#
loop_
_entity_poly.entity_id
_entity_poly.type
_entity_poly.pdbx_seq_one_letter_code
_entity_poly.pdbx_strand_id
1 'polypeptide(L)'
;MRIFVATFLLGFLLNQPAFAQNSITLSGKVISGDDGQPVPYANIGIPKRGVGTAANGVGDFVFTIPPAAATDSLQISSIGFETKTIAITDLVKPGHLASITLIKSNQQLKAVSIEYRDPIKIIQRAIDRIPENYINKPHVTRGFYREYTHNGAKALELSEAVFDVYNWGYGDNRENLLKLIKARDVKNQHDFHGLEVGQKPRSIFSDDIVKAINDNAIFGTEGRKRHIFDVVGIVDFKGSPAYEIDFNEKEGIKEVTFRGKVFIDTKTYAFLYFDYNTSPKGLTYVKIGDFAERMLMKLTGTQIALKSNRTQIGYQKMGDKWVLGRVVDDAAIYIKSPGFNYDFTAKLDFNYVVTSIDTTQIAPFDNKLSKNDGIENHDSNDGEEFWKDYNIILPDFNTEQVVVQINAINNQVNLKNKFEQREHELPKNPAIRIDSMLAYYHNNGQFNGTALVKYKGQVILSKSYGYADKENKLLANAQTTYRIGSTSKTFTSVIINQLANEGKIDLHAPVKSYIPWYVHGDVTIEQLLTHQSGIPEYFNNNDYKLQIISRSFSLKDMVTKFCSDSLEFKPGSSFEYSNSNFTLLALIAEQAGGKPFETLLQERIFTPAQMINTYFGMHNGASSHKATGYSDGTTKEPVYDVTNEYGAGGISSSAEDLLKYHDALQNDKLLPKPTKAEMLKPRVEFKDYNAWYDYGWMTDKNAFAASQKHVITYHPGTDLGFFTMYVRQEDTDSCIILLNNTGGFPRYDMTDIILSVLN
;
A
#
# COMPACT_ATOMS: atom_id res chain seq x y z
N MET A 1 -47.34 -23.69 -31.97
CA MET A 1 -47.64 -23.88 -33.39
C MET A 1 -46.85 -22.85 -34.19
N ARG A 2 -45.85 -23.32 -34.97
CA ARG A 2 -45.14 -22.71 -36.12
C ARG A 2 -44.47 -21.33 -35.91
N ILE A 3 -43.14 -21.26 -35.75
CA ILE A 3 -42.06 -21.28 -36.78
C ILE A 3 -42.08 -20.02 -37.66
N PHE A 4 -41.06 -19.16 -37.52
CA PHE A 4 -40.12 -18.86 -38.61
C PHE A 4 -38.79 -18.30 -38.07
N VAL A 5 -37.72 -19.01 -38.42
CA VAL A 5 -36.30 -18.64 -38.30
C VAL A 5 -35.93 -17.88 -39.58
N ALA A 6 -35.31 -16.71 -39.49
CA ALA A 6 -34.38 -16.17 -40.49
C ALA A 6 -33.72 -14.87 -40.00
N THR A 7 -32.43 -14.97 -39.67
CA THR A 7 -31.35 -14.11 -40.19
C THR A 7 -31.54 -12.59 -40.20
N PHE A 8 -30.94 -11.90 -39.23
CA PHE A 8 -30.29 -10.60 -39.47
C PHE A 8 -29.01 -10.53 -38.65
N LEU A 9 -27.96 -11.12 -39.22
CA LEU A 9 -26.58 -11.00 -38.80
C LEU A 9 -25.96 -9.98 -39.77
N LEU A 10 -26.07 -8.68 -39.47
CA LEU A 10 -25.31 -7.63 -40.14
C LEU A 10 -25.31 -6.35 -39.29
N GLY A 11 -24.14 -5.95 -38.79
CA GLY A 11 -23.80 -4.53 -38.71
C GLY A 11 -23.77 -3.83 -37.35
N PHE A 12 -23.56 -4.50 -36.20
CA PHE A 12 -22.93 -3.81 -35.06
C PHE A 12 -21.40 -3.83 -35.23
N LEU A 13 -20.92 -3.09 -36.24
CA LEU A 13 -19.56 -2.59 -36.21
C LEU A 13 -19.55 -1.46 -35.20
N LEU A 14 -19.29 -1.80 -33.93
CA LEU A 14 -18.62 -0.87 -33.04
C LEU A 14 -17.41 -0.35 -33.83
N ASN A 15 -17.31 0.97 -33.98
CA ASN A 15 -16.11 1.65 -34.46
C ASN A 15 -14.98 1.36 -33.47
N GLN A 16 -14.40 0.16 -33.54
CA GLN A 16 -13.03 -0.09 -33.16
C GLN A 16 -12.21 0.83 -34.07
N PRO A 17 -11.45 1.81 -33.52
CA PRO A 17 -10.51 2.54 -34.36
C PRO A 17 -9.64 1.51 -35.09
N ALA A 18 -9.55 1.66 -36.42
CA ALA A 18 -8.78 0.82 -37.34
C ALA A 18 -7.25 0.92 -37.12
N PHE A 19 -6.80 1.02 -35.87
CA PHE A 19 -5.41 1.17 -35.46
C PHE A 19 -4.73 -0.16 -35.09
N ALA A 20 -5.47 -1.27 -34.98
CA ALA A 20 -4.95 -2.54 -34.46
C ALA A 20 -4.47 -3.56 -35.53
N GLN A 21 -4.65 -3.30 -36.83
CA GLN A 21 -4.01 -4.12 -37.87
C GLN A 21 -2.67 -3.47 -38.27
N ASN A 22 -1.56 -4.12 -37.88
CA ASN A 22 -0.16 -3.83 -38.26
C ASN A 22 0.63 -2.76 -37.46
N SER A 23 0.28 -2.45 -36.21
CA SER A 23 1.11 -1.58 -35.34
C SER A 23 2.41 -2.28 -34.89
N ILE A 24 3.48 -1.50 -34.69
CA ILE A 24 4.77 -2.00 -34.18
C ILE A 24 4.87 -1.64 -32.69
N THR A 25 4.96 -2.62 -31.80
CA THR A 25 5.21 -2.36 -30.37
C THR A 25 6.70 -2.51 -30.06
N LEU A 26 7.28 -1.48 -29.45
CA LEU A 26 8.63 -1.45 -28.92
C LEU A 26 8.59 -1.39 -27.41
N SER A 27 9.39 -2.19 -26.73
CA SER A 27 9.63 -2.06 -25.28
C SER A 27 11.11 -2.14 -24.98
N GLY A 28 11.56 -1.52 -23.89
CA GLY A 28 12.96 -1.56 -23.49
C GLY A 28 13.28 -0.61 -22.35
N LYS A 29 14.57 -0.47 -22.04
CA LYS A 29 15.07 0.42 -20.98
C LYS A 29 15.92 1.55 -21.53
N VAL A 30 15.70 2.78 -21.10
CA VAL A 30 16.58 3.92 -21.39
C VAL A 30 17.64 4.01 -20.29
N ILE A 31 18.92 3.98 -20.67
CA ILE A 31 20.06 3.99 -19.75
C ILE A 31 21.09 5.05 -20.15
N SER A 32 21.86 5.54 -19.19
CA SER A 32 23.01 6.41 -19.45
C SER A 32 24.15 5.58 -20.04
N GLY A 33 24.79 6.10 -21.08
CA GLY A 33 25.98 5.49 -21.68
C GLY A 33 27.24 5.64 -20.85
N ASP A 34 27.25 6.53 -19.87
CA ASP A 34 28.42 6.82 -19.05
C ASP A 34 28.56 5.85 -17.88
N ASP A 35 27.45 5.51 -17.23
CA ASP A 35 27.43 4.70 -16.00
C ASP A 35 26.43 3.53 -16.04
N GLY A 36 25.68 3.37 -17.14
CA GLY A 36 24.67 2.32 -17.30
C GLY A 36 23.42 2.50 -16.44
N GLN A 37 23.31 3.59 -15.67
CA GLN A 37 22.17 3.83 -14.79
C GLN A 37 20.90 4.13 -15.59
N PRO A 38 19.71 3.75 -15.07
CA PRO A 38 18.44 4.14 -15.68
C PRO A 38 18.34 5.65 -15.90
N VAL A 39 17.78 6.04 -17.04
CA VAL A 39 17.38 7.43 -17.28
C VAL A 39 15.87 7.53 -17.00
N PRO A 40 15.47 7.99 -15.80
CA PRO A 40 14.07 8.07 -15.43
C PRO A 40 13.32 9.02 -16.37
N TYR A 41 12.09 8.65 -16.70
CA TYR A 41 11.13 9.53 -17.36
C TYR A 41 11.60 10.16 -18.69
N ALA A 42 12.55 9.52 -19.38
CA ALA A 42 12.92 9.90 -20.74
C ALA A 42 11.67 9.93 -21.64
N ASN A 43 11.57 10.93 -22.52
CA ASN A 43 10.52 11.00 -23.52
C ASN A 43 10.91 10.13 -24.71
N ILE A 44 9.98 9.29 -25.19
CA ILE A 44 10.15 8.45 -26.38
C ILE A 44 9.01 8.82 -27.35
N GLY A 45 9.31 9.32 -28.54
CA GLY A 45 8.23 9.66 -29.46
C GLY A 45 8.66 9.98 -30.88
N ILE A 46 7.68 10.31 -31.71
CA ILE A 46 7.80 10.67 -33.12
C ILE A 46 7.28 12.11 -33.26
N PRO A 47 8.13 13.14 -33.04
CA PRO A 47 7.68 14.53 -32.91
C PRO A 47 6.88 15.05 -34.11
N LYS A 48 7.21 14.59 -35.34
CA LYS A 48 6.49 14.98 -36.56
C LYS A 48 5.03 14.50 -36.59
N ARG A 49 4.72 13.45 -35.84
CA ARG A 49 3.38 12.84 -35.76
C ARG A 49 2.67 13.19 -34.47
N GLY A 50 3.38 13.76 -33.49
CA GLY A 50 2.84 14.05 -32.17
C GLY A 50 2.44 12.79 -31.41
N VAL A 51 3.06 11.64 -31.69
CA VAL A 51 2.79 10.35 -31.04
C VAL A 51 3.99 9.96 -30.19
N GLY A 52 3.76 9.54 -28.94
CA GLY A 52 4.83 9.23 -28.00
C GLY A 52 4.38 8.56 -26.70
N THR A 53 5.35 8.30 -25.84
CA THR A 53 5.24 7.78 -24.48
C THR A 53 6.43 8.31 -23.65
N ALA A 54 6.56 7.84 -22.42
CA ALA A 54 7.75 8.08 -21.60
C ALA A 54 8.20 6.81 -20.85
N ALA A 55 9.47 6.79 -20.49
CA ALA A 55 9.99 5.80 -19.56
C ALA A 55 9.41 6.00 -18.14
N ASN A 56 9.46 4.96 -17.32
CA ASN A 56 9.15 5.01 -15.88
C ASN A 56 10.37 5.48 -15.06
N GLY A 57 10.30 5.42 -13.72
CA GLY A 57 11.37 5.85 -12.83
C GLY A 57 12.62 4.97 -12.91
N VAL A 58 12.49 3.73 -13.39
CA VAL A 58 13.61 2.80 -13.63
C VAL A 58 13.98 2.68 -15.11
N GLY A 59 13.54 3.63 -15.94
CA GLY A 59 13.93 3.76 -17.34
C GLY A 59 13.19 2.85 -18.32
N ASP A 60 12.27 1.99 -17.88
CA ASP A 60 11.51 1.09 -18.75
C ASP A 60 10.39 1.82 -19.50
N PHE A 61 10.16 1.48 -20.76
CA PHE A 61 9.09 2.05 -21.58
C PHE A 61 8.41 0.98 -22.45
N VAL A 62 7.19 1.29 -22.86
CA VAL A 62 6.46 0.60 -23.93
C VAL A 62 5.87 1.62 -24.89
N PHE A 63 6.08 1.43 -26.19
CA PHE A 63 5.65 2.34 -27.24
C PHE A 63 5.06 1.59 -28.43
N THR A 64 3.75 1.77 -28.65
CA THR A 64 3.00 1.30 -29.81
C THR A 64 3.05 2.36 -30.91
N ILE A 65 3.73 2.03 -31.99
CA ILE A 65 3.92 2.86 -33.17
C ILE A 65 2.79 2.59 -34.16
N PRO A 66 2.04 3.62 -34.59
CA PRO A 66 1.00 3.46 -35.59
C PRO A 66 1.60 3.11 -36.96
N PRO A 67 0.92 2.31 -37.80
CA PRO A 67 1.43 1.89 -39.11
C PRO A 67 1.90 3.05 -40.01
N ALA A 68 1.19 4.17 -39.96
CA ALA A 68 1.50 5.37 -40.75
C ALA A 68 2.83 6.06 -40.37
N ALA A 69 3.45 5.67 -39.26
CA ALA A 69 4.71 6.22 -38.76
C ALA A 69 5.87 5.21 -38.83
N ALA A 70 5.68 4.03 -39.44
CA ALA A 70 6.68 2.97 -39.49
C ALA A 70 8.00 3.36 -40.21
N THR A 71 7.96 4.38 -41.07
CA THR A 71 9.13 4.90 -41.81
C THR A 71 9.72 6.18 -41.21
N ASP A 72 9.15 6.67 -40.10
CA ASP A 72 9.65 7.86 -39.40
C ASP A 72 10.89 7.52 -38.52
N SER A 73 11.37 8.51 -37.77
CA SER A 73 12.44 8.33 -36.79
C SER A 73 11.93 8.52 -35.37
N LEU A 74 12.36 7.64 -34.48
CA LEU A 74 12.16 7.73 -33.04
C LEU A 74 13.11 8.78 -32.48
N GLN A 75 12.60 9.66 -31.62
CA GLN A 75 13.38 10.60 -30.84
C GLN A 75 13.28 10.23 -29.36
N ILE A 76 14.45 10.09 -28.71
CA ILE A 76 14.56 9.83 -27.27
C ILE A 76 15.28 11.01 -26.64
N SER A 77 14.68 11.63 -25.63
CA SER A 77 15.25 12.81 -24.96
C SER A 77 15.02 12.79 -23.45
N SER A 78 16.01 13.23 -22.69
CA SER A 78 15.90 13.47 -21.24
C SER A 78 16.73 14.70 -20.86
N ILE A 79 16.36 15.36 -19.76
CA ILE A 79 17.11 16.54 -19.27
C ILE A 79 18.51 16.09 -18.85
N GLY A 80 19.55 16.83 -19.28
CA GLY A 80 20.95 16.49 -19.02
C GLY A 80 21.57 15.49 -20.01
N PHE A 81 20.83 15.03 -21.01
CA PHE A 81 21.28 14.09 -22.02
C PHE A 81 21.15 14.66 -23.44
N GLU A 82 22.02 14.21 -24.34
CA GLU A 82 21.88 14.49 -25.76
C GLU A 82 20.64 13.78 -26.33
N THR A 83 19.88 14.49 -27.17
CA THR A 83 18.72 13.91 -27.84
C THR A 83 19.18 12.91 -28.89
N LYS A 84 18.71 11.66 -28.78
CA LYS A 84 19.03 10.58 -29.72
C LYS A 84 17.92 10.41 -30.75
N THR A 85 18.30 10.23 -32.01
CA THR A 85 17.37 9.92 -33.11
C THR A 85 17.74 8.59 -33.75
N ILE A 86 16.75 7.71 -33.92
CA ILE A 86 16.92 6.36 -34.46
C ILE A 86 15.86 6.14 -35.54
N ALA A 87 16.23 5.67 -36.74
CA ALA A 87 15.23 5.33 -37.74
C ALA A 87 14.44 4.09 -37.29
N ILE A 88 13.11 4.11 -37.40
CA ILE A 88 12.28 3.00 -36.94
C ILE A 88 12.58 1.73 -37.75
N THR A 89 12.99 1.87 -39.01
CA THR A 89 13.46 0.77 -39.87
C THR A 89 14.72 0.08 -39.37
N ASP A 90 15.55 0.78 -38.59
CA ASP A 90 16.83 0.27 -38.08
C ASP A 90 16.67 -0.46 -36.74
N LEU A 91 15.47 -0.40 -36.14
CA LEU A 91 15.11 -1.19 -34.97
C LEU A 91 14.76 -2.60 -35.44
N VAL A 92 15.81 -3.40 -35.66
CA VAL A 92 15.75 -4.72 -36.28
C VAL A 92 14.91 -5.68 -35.43
N LYS A 93 13.68 -5.91 -35.90
CA LYS A 93 12.59 -6.77 -35.38
C LYS A 93 11.66 -6.08 -34.36
N PRO A 94 10.35 -5.96 -34.68
CA PRO A 94 9.32 -5.65 -33.68
C PRO A 94 9.46 -6.57 -32.46
N GLY A 95 9.60 -6.01 -31.26
CA GLY A 95 9.88 -6.77 -30.04
C GLY A 95 10.62 -5.98 -28.95
N HIS A 96 11.15 -6.71 -27.96
CA HIS A 96 11.88 -6.14 -26.82
C HIS A 96 13.30 -5.71 -27.21
N LEU A 97 13.60 -4.43 -27.03
CA LEU A 97 14.93 -3.83 -27.12
C LEU A 97 15.60 -3.90 -25.74
N ALA A 98 16.79 -4.51 -25.65
CA ALA A 98 17.49 -4.67 -24.38
C ALA A 98 17.80 -3.32 -23.70
N SER A 99 18.26 -2.30 -24.44
CA SER A 99 18.39 -0.94 -23.94
C SER A 99 18.57 0.12 -25.05
N ILE A 100 18.17 1.36 -24.76
CA ILE A 100 18.49 2.56 -25.54
C ILE A 100 19.41 3.45 -24.69
N THR A 101 20.65 3.60 -25.16
CA THR A 101 21.65 4.41 -24.46
C THR A 101 21.56 5.90 -24.83
N LEU A 102 21.48 6.79 -23.83
CA LEU A 102 21.65 8.24 -23.95
C LEU A 102 23.00 8.68 -23.36
N ILE A 103 23.67 9.63 -24.01
CA ILE A 103 24.97 10.18 -23.56
C ILE A 103 24.70 11.46 -22.78
N LYS A 104 25.34 11.68 -21.62
CA LYS A 104 25.20 12.95 -20.88
C LYS A 104 25.73 14.10 -21.74
N SER A 105 25.01 15.20 -21.77
CA SER A 105 25.47 16.41 -22.46
C SER A 105 26.64 17.01 -21.66
N ASN A 106 27.86 16.82 -22.16
CA ASN A 106 29.09 17.32 -21.52
C ASN A 106 29.43 18.78 -21.91
N GLN A 107 28.47 19.55 -22.42
CA GLN A 107 28.69 20.95 -22.72
C GLN A 107 28.77 21.77 -21.44
N GLN A 108 29.99 22.01 -20.94
CA GLN A 108 30.27 23.13 -20.05
C GLN A 108 29.98 24.43 -20.82
N LEU A 109 28.95 25.15 -20.39
CA LEU A 109 28.74 26.51 -20.84
C LEU A 109 29.92 27.37 -20.35
N LYS A 110 30.57 28.05 -21.29
CA LYS A 110 31.42 29.19 -20.94
C LYS A 110 30.57 30.18 -20.18
N ALA A 111 31.03 30.63 -19.01
CA ALA A 111 30.42 31.73 -18.29
C ALA A 111 30.13 32.87 -19.27
N VAL A 112 28.86 33.07 -19.60
CA VAL A 112 28.41 34.19 -20.41
C VAL A 112 28.34 35.38 -19.46
N SER A 113 28.97 36.48 -19.85
CA SER A 113 28.84 37.78 -19.20
C SER A 113 27.39 38.01 -18.78
N ILE A 114 27.16 38.27 -17.49
CA ILE A 114 25.86 38.64 -16.94
C ILE A 114 25.49 39.98 -17.57
N GLU A 115 24.84 39.98 -18.74
CA GLU A 115 23.90 41.04 -19.04
C GLU A 115 22.77 40.87 -18.03
N TYR A 116 22.61 41.83 -17.13
CA TYR A 116 21.48 41.89 -16.21
C TYR A 116 20.19 41.91 -17.05
N ARG A 117 19.59 40.73 -17.25
CA ARG A 117 18.30 40.60 -17.94
C ARG A 117 17.25 40.53 -16.87
N ASP A 118 16.34 41.49 -16.90
CA ASP A 118 15.18 41.55 -16.03
C ASP A 118 14.33 40.27 -16.23
N PRO A 119 14.26 39.36 -15.23
CA PRO A 119 13.55 38.09 -15.36
C PRO A 119 12.06 38.30 -15.65
N ILE A 120 11.46 39.37 -15.13
CA ILE A 120 10.06 39.70 -15.39
C ILE A 120 9.85 40.04 -16.87
N LYS A 121 10.80 40.72 -17.52
CA LYS A 121 10.72 40.98 -18.97
C LYS A 121 10.88 39.71 -19.81
N ILE A 122 11.74 38.77 -19.39
CA ILE A 122 11.87 37.47 -20.08
C ILE A 122 10.55 36.71 -19.98
N ILE A 123 10.00 36.59 -18.77
CA ILE A 123 8.72 35.92 -18.51
C ILE A 123 7.59 36.60 -19.28
N GLN A 124 7.47 37.93 -19.21
CA GLN A 124 6.41 38.65 -19.94
C GLN A 124 6.53 38.42 -21.45
N ARG A 125 7.74 38.44 -22.02
CA ARG A 125 7.95 38.15 -23.43
C ARG A 125 7.63 36.71 -23.80
N ALA A 126 7.86 35.76 -22.89
CA ALA A 126 7.45 34.38 -23.08
C ALA A 126 5.93 34.24 -23.10
N ILE A 127 5.23 34.94 -22.20
CA ILE A 127 3.76 35.00 -22.14
C ILE A 127 3.19 35.61 -23.43
N ASP A 128 3.72 36.76 -23.85
CA ASP A 128 3.29 37.46 -25.06
C ASP A 128 3.45 36.60 -26.31
N ARG A 129 4.39 35.64 -26.29
CA ARG A 129 4.70 34.73 -27.41
C ARG A 129 3.98 33.39 -27.36
N ILE A 130 3.08 33.17 -26.41
CA ILE A 130 2.31 31.93 -26.33
C ILE A 130 1.53 31.64 -27.63
N PRO A 131 0.82 32.62 -28.24
CA PRO A 131 0.12 32.40 -29.52
C PRO A 131 1.03 31.94 -30.68
N GLU A 132 2.28 32.42 -30.71
CA GLU A 132 3.27 32.08 -31.73
C GLU A 132 4.02 30.78 -31.43
N ASN A 133 4.25 30.46 -30.16
CA ASN A 133 5.06 29.31 -29.79
C ASN A 133 4.23 28.04 -29.60
N TYR A 134 2.95 28.13 -29.26
CA TYR A 134 2.11 26.97 -28.92
C TYR A 134 1.00 26.72 -29.95
N ILE A 135 0.39 25.53 -29.91
CA ILE A 135 -0.73 25.21 -30.81
C ILE A 135 -1.93 26.11 -30.49
N ASN A 136 -2.12 27.15 -31.30
CA ASN A 136 -3.14 28.16 -31.09
C ASN A 136 -4.37 27.99 -32.00
N LYS A 137 -4.78 26.74 -32.21
CA LYS A 137 -5.99 26.37 -32.95
C LYS A 137 -6.66 25.17 -32.27
N PRO A 138 -7.94 24.88 -32.55
CA PRO A 138 -8.58 23.66 -32.09
C PRO A 138 -7.77 22.40 -32.41
N HIS A 139 -7.59 21.55 -31.41
CA HIS A 139 -6.91 20.27 -31.53
C HIS A 139 -7.33 19.33 -30.39
N VAL A 140 -7.08 18.03 -30.56
CA VAL A 140 -7.30 17.02 -29.53
C VAL A 140 -5.97 16.42 -29.10
N THR A 141 -5.76 16.32 -27.80
CA THR A 141 -4.65 15.54 -27.23
C THR A 141 -5.20 14.31 -26.55
N ARG A 142 -4.62 13.14 -26.84
CA ARG A 142 -4.83 11.95 -26.03
C ARG A 142 -3.76 11.91 -24.95
N GLY A 143 -4.16 11.66 -23.71
CA GLY A 143 -3.20 11.42 -22.64
C GLY A 143 -3.56 10.21 -21.79
N PHE A 144 -2.52 9.63 -21.20
CA PHE A 144 -2.61 8.60 -20.19
C PHE A 144 -2.16 9.19 -18.85
N TYR A 145 -2.87 8.84 -17.78
CA TYR A 145 -2.44 9.18 -16.43
C TYR A 145 -2.47 7.96 -15.50
N ARG A 146 -1.63 8.02 -14.47
CA ARG A 146 -1.63 7.12 -13.32
C ARG A 146 -1.44 7.92 -12.05
N GLU A 147 -2.26 7.64 -11.06
CA GLU A 147 -2.08 8.03 -9.67
C GLU A 147 -1.97 6.78 -8.80
N TYR A 148 -0.96 6.74 -7.93
CA TYR A 148 -0.79 5.70 -6.93
C TYR A 148 -0.65 6.33 -5.55
N THR A 149 -1.57 5.96 -4.66
CA THR A 149 -1.55 6.43 -3.28
C THR A 149 -1.22 5.28 -2.34
N HIS A 150 -0.24 5.47 -1.46
CA HIS A 150 0.26 4.45 -0.54
C HIS A 150 0.73 5.01 0.81
N ASN A 151 0.83 4.15 1.81
CA ASN A 151 1.48 4.45 3.09
C ASN A 151 2.51 3.36 3.38
N GLY A 152 3.77 3.62 3.03
CA GLY A 152 4.82 2.60 3.08
C GLY A 152 4.52 1.47 2.09
N ALA A 153 4.49 0.22 2.56
CA ALA A 153 4.14 -0.93 1.73
C ALA A 153 2.63 -1.08 1.48
N LYS A 154 1.79 -0.28 2.16
CA LYS A 154 0.34 -0.42 2.11
C LYS A 154 -0.24 0.38 0.94
N ALA A 155 -0.81 -0.32 -0.04
CA ALA A 155 -1.55 0.31 -1.13
C ALA A 155 -2.89 0.87 -0.63
N LEU A 156 -3.18 2.12 -0.98
CA LEU A 156 -4.40 2.82 -0.56
C LEU A 156 -5.32 3.11 -1.76
N GLU A 157 -4.77 3.53 -2.90
CA GLU A 157 -5.52 3.79 -4.12
C GLU A 157 -4.63 3.60 -5.36
N LEU A 158 -5.20 3.07 -6.44
CA LEU A 158 -4.62 3.09 -7.78
C LEU A 158 -5.69 3.57 -8.75
N SER A 159 -5.42 4.68 -9.43
CA SER A 159 -6.31 5.25 -10.44
C SER A 159 -5.56 5.50 -11.73
N GLU A 160 -6.12 5.05 -12.85
CA GLU A 160 -5.51 5.18 -14.16
C GLU A 160 -6.57 5.44 -15.22
N ALA A 161 -6.27 6.30 -16.18
CA ALA A 161 -7.18 6.55 -17.28
C ALA A 161 -6.51 7.09 -18.55
N VAL A 162 -7.20 6.89 -19.66
CA VAL A 162 -6.95 7.52 -20.95
C VAL A 162 -8.06 8.51 -21.25
N PHE A 163 -7.66 9.74 -21.59
CA PHE A 163 -8.57 10.83 -21.96
C PHE A 163 -8.24 11.36 -23.34
N ASP A 164 -9.28 11.72 -24.09
CA ASP A 164 -9.18 12.69 -25.17
C ASP A 164 -9.54 14.08 -24.62
N VAL A 165 -8.73 15.07 -24.96
CA VAL A 165 -8.85 16.45 -24.45
C VAL A 165 -8.96 17.37 -25.65
N TYR A 166 -10.15 17.93 -25.84
CA TYR A 166 -10.37 18.95 -26.85
C TYR A 166 -9.88 20.30 -26.33
N ASN A 167 -8.84 20.80 -26.99
CA ASN A 167 -8.19 22.05 -26.71
C ASN A 167 -8.68 23.11 -27.70
N TRP A 168 -9.15 24.26 -27.19
CA TRP A 168 -9.51 25.41 -28.04
C TRP A 168 -8.31 26.11 -28.67
N GLY A 169 -7.10 25.83 -28.16
CA GLY A 169 -5.86 26.54 -28.45
C GLY A 169 -5.34 27.29 -27.22
N TYR A 170 -4.03 27.55 -27.18
CA TYR A 170 -3.38 28.19 -26.03
C TYR A 170 -3.69 29.68 -25.84
N GLY A 171 -4.12 30.38 -26.90
CA GLY A 171 -4.56 31.77 -26.84
C GLY A 171 -6.06 31.93 -26.55
N ASP A 172 -6.80 30.85 -26.38
CA ASP A 172 -8.21 30.86 -26.01
C ASP A 172 -8.35 30.60 -24.50
N ASN A 173 -9.16 31.37 -23.78
CA ASN A 173 -9.31 31.20 -22.33
C ASN A 173 -10.41 30.19 -21.94
N ARG A 174 -11.14 29.63 -22.91
CA ARG A 174 -12.12 28.59 -22.63
C ARG A 174 -11.42 27.34 -22.12
N GLU A 175 -12.06 26.74 -21.14
CA GLU A 175 -11.64 25.47 -20.57
C GLU A 175 -11.74 24.36 -21.60
N ASN A 176 -10.76 23.46 -21.55
CA ASN A 176 -10.72 22.28 -22.39
C ASN A 176 -11.85 21.31 -22.04
N LEU A 177 -12.30 20.55 -23.03
CA LEU A 177 -13.34 19.53 -22.83
C LEU A 177 -12.67 18.17 -22.74
N LEU A 178 -13.06 17.38 -21.74
CA LEU A 178 -12.51 16.06 -21.51
C LEU A 178 -13.50 14.99 -21.98
N LYS A 179 -12.99 13.95 -22.59
CA LYS A 179 -13.72 12.72 -22.90
C LYS A 179 -12.94 11.54 -22.35
N LEU A 180 -13.50 10.84 -21.38
CA LEU A 180 -12.95 9.60 -20.87
C LEU A 180 -13.05 8.52 -21.95
N ILE A 181 -11.95 7.82 -22.20
CA ILE A 181 -11.86 6.71 -23.16
C ILE A 181 -11.88 5.37 -22.43
N LYS A 182 -11.07 5.26 -21.37
CA LYS A 182 -10.92 4.04 -20.58
C LYS A 182 -10.31 4.38 -19.23
N ALA A 183 -10.79 3.76 -18.15
CA ALA A 183 -10.26 3.96 -16.80
C ALA A 183 -10.32 2.66 -15.99
N ARG A 184 -9.44 2.57 -14.99
CA ARG A 184 -9.64 1.72 -13.82
C ARG A 184 -9.33 2.52 -12.57
N ASP A 185 -10.12 2.29 -11.53
CA ASP A 185 -9.95 2.91 -10.22
C ASP A 185 -10.21 1.85 -9.14
N VAL A 186 -9.27 1.70 -8.22
CA VAL A 186 -9.43 0.83 -7.05
C VAL A 186 -8.97 1.58 -5.81
N LYS A 187 -9.90 1.77 -4.88
CA LYS A 187 -9.67 2.48 -3.61
C LYS A 187 -9.91 1.54 -2.43
N ASN A 188 -8.99 1.55 -1.48
CA ASN A 188 -9.10 0.81 -0.23
C ASN A 188 -10.19 1.42 0.65
N GLN A 189 -11.34 0.74 0.72
CA GLN A 189 -12.53 1.20 1.43
C GLN A 189 -12.41 1.10 2.95
N HIS A 190 -11.53 0.22 3.46
CA HIS A 190 -11.27 0.11 4.88
C HIS A 190 -10.55 1.36 5.40
N ASP A 191 -9.49 1.78 4.70
CA ASP A 191 -8.63 2.87 5.17
C ASP A 191 -9.07 4.26 4.72
N PHE A 192 -9.90 4.36 3.68
CA PHE A 192 -10.45 5.65 3.26
C PHE A 192 -11.89 5.90 3.72
N HIS A 193 -12.73 4.91 4.07
CA HIS A 193 -14.15 5.08 4.50
C HIS A 193 -14.90 6.25 3.80
N GLY A 194 -14.81 6.35 2.46
CA GLY A 194 -15.46 7.42 1.68
C GLY A 194 -14.73 8.77 1.66
N LEU A 195 -13.50 8.84 2.15
CA LEU A 195 -12.60 9.97 1.97
C LEU A 195 -12.02 9.97 0.56
N GLU A 196 -12.32 11.01 -0.21
CA GLU A 196 -11.68 11.27 -1.49
C GLU A 196 -10.39 12.06 -1.29
N VAL A 197 -9.24 11.46 -1.61
CA VAL A 197 -7.91 12.12 -1.52
C VAL A 197 -7.23 12.21 -2.89
N GLY A 198 -7.76 11.52 -3.90
CA GLY A 198 -7.20 11.51 -5.26
C GLY A 198 -7.50 12.76 -6.09
N GLN A 199 -6.74 12.95 -7.16
CA GLN A 199 -6.91 14.07 -8.07
C GLN A 199 -8.13 13.88 -8.97
N LYS A 200 -9.00 14.90 -9.04
CA LYS A 200 -10.09 14.93 -10.05
C LYS A 200 -9.46 15.05 -11.44
N PRO A 201 -9.93 14.34 -12.48
CA PRO A 201 -9.32 14.37 -13.82
C PRO A 201 -9.08 15.77 -14.39
N ARG A 202 -9.90 16.73 -13.95
CA ARG A 202 -9.78 18.13 -14.33
C ARG A 202 -8.57 18.86 -13.71
N SER A 203 -8.10 18.50 -12.51
CA SER A 203 -6.96 19.16 -11.86
C SER A 203 -5.67 18.98 -12.67
N ILE A 204 -5.52 17.82 -13.31
CA ILE A 204 -4.44 17.48 -14.23
C ILE A 204 -4.23 18.56 -15.31
N PHE A 205 -5.33 19.15 -15.79
CA PHE A 205 -5.31 20.15 -16.85
C PHE A 205 -5.20 21.59 -16.32
N SER A 206 -5.57 21.84 -15.07
CA SER A 206 -5.24 23.13 -14.44
C SER A 206 -3.75 23.29 -14.19
N ASP A 207 -2.99 22.18 -14.17
CA ASP A 207 -1.53 22.22 -14.08
C ASP A 207 -0.86 22.66 -15.39
N ASP A 208 -1.55 22.70 -16.54
CA ASP A 208 -0.96 23.31 -17.75
C ASP A 208 -0.79 24.83 -17.57
N ILE A 209 0.37 25.22 -17.04
CA ILE A 209 0.73 26.61 -16.69
C ILE A 209 0.59 27.53 -17.90
N VAL A 210 1.00 27.09 -19.08
CA VAL A 210 0.94 27.90 -20.30
C VAL A 210 -0.51 28.13 -20.73
N LYS A 211 -1.37 27.11 -20.62
CA LYS A 211 -2.81 27.24 -20.92
C LYS A 211 -3.54 28.10 -19.89
N ALA A 212 -3.13 28.03 -18.63
CA ALA A 212 -3.73 28.76 -17.51
C ALA A 212 -2.95 30.04 -17.12
N ILE A 213 -2.09 30.56 -18.00
CA ILE A 213 -1.03 31.52 -17.64
C ILE A 213 -1.53 32.81 -16.97
N ASN A 214 -2.72 33.28 -17.35
CA ASN A 214 -3.29 34.53 -16.84
C ASN A 214 -3.70 34.42 -15.37
N ASP A 215 -4.31 33.28 -15.00
CA ASP A 215 -4.81 33.00 -13.65
C ASP A 215 -3.83 32.16 -12.83
N ASN A 216 -2.67 31.82 -13.41
CA ASN A 216 -1.67 30.99 -12.76
C ASN A 216 -1.12 31.63 -11.48
N ALA A 217 -0.99 30.82 -10.42
CA ALA A 217 -0.61 31.30 -9.10
C ALA A 217 0.84 31.83 -8.98
N ILE A 218 1.72 31.45 -9.93
CA ILE A 218 3.15 31.82 -9.95
C ILE A 218 3.39 32.88 -11.03
N PHE A 219 2.98 32.58 -12.26
CA PHE A 219 3.33 33.36 -13.44
C PHE A 219 2.24 34.31 -13.90
N GLY A 220 1.02 34.24 -13.35
CA GLY A 220 -0.03 35.24 -13.60
C GLY A 220 0.30 36.60 -12.96
N THR A 221 -0.52 37.61 -13.20
CA THR A 221 -0.25 38.99 -12.75
C THR A 221 -0.06 39.09 -11.24
N GLU A 222 -0.95 38.50 -10.44
CA GLU A 222 -0.82 38.47 -8.97
C GLU A 222 0.26 37.50 -8.50
N GLY A 223 0.47 36.39 -9.22
CA GLY A 223 1.57 35.47 -8.95
C GLY A 223 2.92 36.17 -8.99
N ARG A 224 3.18 36.93 -10.07
CA ARG A 224 4.44 37.68 -10.23
C ARG A 224 4.64 38.77 -9.17
N LYS A 225 3.56 39.31 -8.59
CA LYS A 225 3.65 40.25 -7.47
C LYS A 225 4.07 39.57 -6.17
N ARG A 226 3.70 38.30 -5.97
CA ARG A 226 3.97 37.52 -4.75
C ARG A 226 5.31 36.77 -4.76
N HIS A 227 5.96 36.66 -5.92
CA HIS A 227 7.22 35.94 -6.07
C HIS A 227 8.37 36.85 -6.54
N ILE A 228 9.59 36.48 -6.15
CA ILE A 228 10.86 37.01 -6.66
C ILE A 228 11.33 36.04 -7.73
N PHE A 229 11.92 36.56 -8.81
CA PHE A 229 12.46 35.78 -9.90
C PHE A 229 13.91 36.18 -10.14
N ASP A 230 14.77 35.20 -10.37
CA ASP A 230 16.21 35.40 -10.55
C ASP A 230 16.69 34.58 -11.74
N VAL A 231 17.32 35.23 -12.73
CA VAL A 231 17.95 34.51 -13.85
C VAL A 231 19.25 33.89 -13.36
N VAL A 232 19.27 32.57 -13.23
CA VAL A 232 20.46 31.81 -12.81
C VAL A 232 21.51 31.84 -13.93
N GLY A 233 21.06 31.65 -15.17
CA GLY A 233 21.93 31.66 -16.34
C GLY A 233 21.25 31.12 -17.59
N ILE A 234 22.05 30.83 -18.61
CA ILE A 234 21.63 30.10 -19.80
C ILE A 234 22.19 28.69 -19.70
N VAL A 235 21.32 27.69 -19.76
CA VAL A 235 21.65 26.26 -19.74
C VAL A 235 21.34 25.59 -21.08
N ASP A 236 21.95 24.44 -21.36
CA ASP A 236 21.51 23.58 -22.46
C ASP A 236 20.31 22.73 -22.00
N PHE A 237 19.12 23.05 -22.52
CA PHE A 237 17.90 22.28 -22.26
C PHE A 237 17.56 21.42 -23.48
N LYS A 238 17.91 20.12 -23.41
CA LYS A 238 17.66 19.12 -24.48
C LYS A 238 18.23 19.55 -25.85
N GLY A 239 19.41 20.16 -25.88
CA GLY A 239 20.07 20.64 -27.11
C GLY A 239 19.65 22.05 -27.55
N SER A 240 18.89 22.77 -26.74
CA SER A 240 18.47 24.16 -26.99
C SER A 240 18.88 25.08 -25.83
N PRO A 241 19.57 26.21 -26.08
CA PRO A 241 19.91 27.14 -25.01
C PRO A 241 18.66 27.77 -24.39
N ALA A 242 18.50 27.64 -23.07
CA ALA A 242 17.35 28.11 -22.31
C ALA A 242 17.78 28.96 -21.11
N TYR A 243 17.02 30.01 -20.79
CA TYR A 243 17.11 30.69 -19.51
C TYR A 243 16.65 29.75 -18.40
N GLU A 244 17.48 29.55 -17.38
CA GLU A 244 17.05 28.99 -16.11
C GLU A 244 16.70 30.16 -15.18
N ILE A 245 15.43 30.23 -14.78
CA ILE A 245 14.92 31.28 -13.89
C ILE A 245 14.39 30.60 -12.63
N ASP A 246 15.02 30.91 -11.50
CA ASP A 246 14.53 30.53 -10.19
C ASP A 246 13.42 31.49 -9.75
N PHE A 247 12.48 30.97 -8.97
CA PHE A 247 11.47 31.79 -8.30
C PHE A 247 11.24 31.34 -6.87
N ASN A 248 11.00 32.32 -6.00
CA ASN A 248 10.74 32.12 -4.59
C ASN A 248 9.64 33.07 -4.09
N GLU A 249 9.00 32.68 -3.00
CA GLU A 249 8.04 33.53 -2.28
C GLU A 249 8.67 34.84 -1.78
N LYS A 250 7.89 35.93 -1.79
CA LYS A 250 8.25 37.17 -1.07
C LYS A 250 7.94 37.05 0.43
N GLU A 251 8.64 37.84 1.23
CA GLU A 251 8.33 37.98 2.65
C GLU A 251 6.94 38.61 2.87
N GLY A 252 6.25 38.18 3.93
CA GLY A 252 4.97 38.75 4.36
C GLY A 252 3.73 38.25 3.61
N ILE A 253 3.86 37.38 2.60
CA ILE A 253 2.71 36.82 1.87
C ILE A 253 1.96 35.82 2.77
N LYS A 254 0.63 36.02 2.91
CA LYS A 254 -0.27 35.20 3.75
C LYS A 254 -1.22 34.35 2.91
N GLU A 255 -0.69 33.71 1.89
CA GLU A 255 -1.41 32.91 0.91
C GLU A 255 -0.54 31.73 0.45
N VAL A 256 -1.12 30.79 -0.30
CA VAL A 256 -0.36 29.70 -0.93
C VAL A 256 0.64 30.29 -1.91
N THR A 257 1.91 29.96 -1.71
CA THR A 257 3.05 30.42 -2.50
C THR A 257 3.96 29.25 -2.84
N PHE A 258 4.83 29.47 -3.82
CA PHE A 258 5.61 28.41 -4.45
C PHE A 258 7.08 28.81 -4.55
N ARG A 259 7.93 27.81 -4.73
CA ARG A 259 9.32 28.00 -5.13
C ARG A 259 9.72 26.95 -6.14
N GLY A 260 10.68 27.28 -6.99
CA GLY A 260 11.14 26.36 -8.01
C GLY A 260 11.83 27.08 -9.14
N LYS A 261 11.79 26.47 -10.31
CA LYS A 261 12.45 26.97 -11.52
C LYS A 261 11.62 26.79 -12.77
N VAL A 262 11.90 27.65 -13.74
CA VAL A 262 11.34 27.59 -15.09
C VAL A 262 12.45 27.70 -16.12
N PHE A 263 12.31 26.92 -17.19
CA PHE A 263 13.21 26.95 -18.34
C PHE A 263 12.52 27.59 -19.54
N ILE A 264 13.12 28.64 -20.10
CA ILE A 264 12.55 29.40 -21.24
C ILE A 264 13.56 29.43 -22.38
N ASP A 265 13.17 29.01 -23.58
CA ASP A 265 14.05 29.01 -24.76
C ASP A 265 14.59 30.42 -25.08
N THR A 266 15.89 30.55 -25.29
CA THR A 266 16.53 31.87 -25.47
C THR A 266 16.20 32.56 -26.80
N LYS A 267 15.76 31.81 -27.82
CA LYS A 267 15.48 32.34 -29.17
C LYS A 267 14.00 32.66 -29.34
N THR A 268 13.16 31.68 -29.04
CA THR A 268 11.70 31.71 -29.24
C THR A 268 10.96 32.25 -28.03
N TYR A 269 11.54 32.16 -26.82
CA TYR A 269 10.89 32.46 -25.54
C TYR A 269 9.73 31.50 -25.23
N ALA A 270 9.78 30.26 -25.74
CA ALA A 270 8.83 29.23 -25.32
C ALA A 270 9.16 28.76 -23.89
N PHE A 271 8.15 28.56 -23.05
CA PHE A 271 8.29 27.82 -21.80
C PHE A 271 8.52 26.33 -22.11
N LEU A 272 9.63 25.79 -21.63
CA LEU A 272 10.06 24.43 -21.93
C LEU A 272 9.70 23.47 -20.80
N TYR A 273 9.90 23.92 -19.57
CA TYR A 273 9.79 23.07 -18.38
C TYR A 273 9.63 23.89 -17.11
N PHE A 274 8.88 23.32 -16.15
CA PHE A 274 8.68 23.84 -14.80
C PHE A 274 8.99 22.73 -13.80
N ASP A 275 9.65 23.07 -12.69
CA ASP A 275 9.90 22.18 -11.56
C ASP A 275 9.78 22.99 -10.28
N TYR A 276 8.74 22.72 -9.50
CA TYR A 276 8.38 23.57 -8.37
C TYR A 276 7.67 22.80 -7.27
N ASN A 277 7.65 23.39 -6.08
CA ASN A 277 6.94 22.87 -4.92
C ASN A 277 6.20 24.00 -4.22
N THR A 278 5.16 23.65 -3.44
CA THR A 278 4.58 24.59 -2.48
C THR A 278 5.67 24.96 -1.48
N SER A 279 5.84 26.25 -1.23
CA SER A 279 6.87 26.73 -0.32
C SER A 279 6.56 26.33 1.13
N PRO A 280 7.57 26.27 2.03
CA PRO A 280 7.34 25.95 3.43
C PRO A 280 6.28 26.83 4.11
N LYS A 281 6.21 28.12 3.75
CA LYS A 281 5.17 29.04 4.25
C LYS A 281 3.83 28.79 3.55
N GLY A 282 3.85 28.58 2.23
CA GLY A 282 2.67 28.29 1.43
C GLY A 282 1.89 27.07 1.94
N LEU A 283 2.59 26.03 2.40
CA LEU A 283 1.98 24.82 2.97
C LEU A 283 1.03 25.11 4.13
N THR A 284 1.30 26.16 4.93
CA THR A 284 0.44 26.54 6.06
C THR A 284 -0.90 27.16 5.63
N TYR A 285 -1.02 27.58 4.37
CA TYR A 285 -2.21 28.21 3.81
C TYR A 285 -3.00 27.29 2.88
N VAL A 286 -2.52 26.07 2.61
CA VAL A 286 -3.22 25.08 1.78
C VAL A 286 -4.49 24.63 2.48
N LYS A 287 -5.62 24.72 1.77
CA LYS A 287 -6.93 24.23 2.24
C LYS A 287 -7.32 23.03 1.40
N ILE A 288 -7.40 21.87 2.03
CA ILE A 288 -7.84 20.63 1.37
C ILE A 288 -9.37 20.53 1.43
N GLY A 289 -9.92 20.05 0.32
CA GLY A 289 -11.35 19.86 0.10
C GLY A 289 -12.13 21.15 -0.13
N ASP A 290 -13.33 21.02 -0.68
CA ASP A 290 -14.28 22.12 -0.89
C ASP A 290 -14.93 22.61 0.42
N PHE A 291 -15.91 23.52 0.33
CA PHE A 291 -16.58 24.02 1.53
C PHE A 291 -17.35 22.93 2.29
N ALA A 292 -18.06 22.05 1.57
CA ALA A 292 -18.85 20.99 2.18
C ALA A 292 -17.96 19.91 2.81
N GLU A 293 -16.90 19.51 2.11
CA GLU A 293 -15.91 18.55 2.59
C GLU A 293 -15.23 19.06 3.86
N ARG A 294 -14.84 20.34 3.91
CA ARG A 294 -14.27 20.95 5.13
C ARG A 294 -15.23 21.02 6.31
N MET A 295 -16.53 21.21 6.04
CA MET A 295 -17.55 21.16 7.08
C MET A 295 -17.70 19.74 7.64
N LEU A 296 -17.71 18.72 6.77
CA LEU A 296 -17.74 17.31 7.18
C LEU A 296 -16.51 16.95 8.03
N MET A 297 -15.31 17.32 7.57
CA MET A 297 -14.07 17.09 8.31
C MET A 297 -14.11 17.70 9.72
N LYS A 298 -14.69 18.90 9.87
CA LYS A 298 -14.84 19.54 11.17
C LYS A 298 -15.78 18.76 12.11
N LEU A 299 -16.84 18.15 11.58
CA LEU A 299 -17.78 17.33 12.36
C LEU A 299 -17.15 16.02 12.84
N THR A 300 -16.31 15.40 12.02
CA THR A 300 -15.64 14.11 12.33
C THR A 300 -14.32 14.29 13.09
N GLY A 301 -13.87 15.53 13.29
CA GLY A 301 -12.55 15.83 13.82
C GLY A 301 -11.40 15.47 12.87
N THR A 302 -11.69 15.25 11.59
CA THR A 302 -10.71 14.94 10.56
C THR A 302 -9.83 16.14 10.28
N GLN A 303 -8.52 15.95 10.31
CA GLN A 303 -7.47 16.87 9.93
C GLN A 303 -6.75 16.32 8.71
N ILE A 304 -6.67 17.11 7.65
CA ILE A 304 -5.89 16.77 6.46
C ILE A 304 -4.94 17.93 6.17
N ALA A 305 -3.65 17.60 5.99
CA ALA A 305 -2.62 18.60 5.74
C ALA A 305 -1.62 18.13 4.68
N LEU A 306 -1.38 18.96 3.66
CA LEU A 306 -0.29 18.77 2.72
C LEU A 306 1.04 19.00 3.45
N LYS A 307 1.92 18.00 3.48
CA LYS A 307 3.24 18.06 4.11
C LYS A 307 4.35 18.46 3.15
N SER A 308 4.23 18.01 1.91
CA SER A 308 5.13 18.36 0.82
C SER A 308 4.45 18.05 -0.51
N ASN A 309 4.82 18.77 -1.56
CA ASN A 309 4.58 18.33 -2.93
C ASN A 309 5.76 18.72 -3.82
N ARG A 310 5.85 18.13 -5.01
CA ARG A 310 6.74 18.57 -6.09
C ARG A 310 6.06 18.30 -7.43
N THR A 311 5.91 19.34 -8.22
CA THR A 311 5.25 19.29 -9.52
C THR A 311 6.25 19.60 -10.62
N GLN A 312 6.30 18.75 -11.65
CA GLN A 312 7.17 18.88 -12.81
C GLN A 312 6.34 18.86 -14.09
N ILE A 313 6.52 19.87 -14.94
CA ILE A 313 5.67 20.07 -16.11
C ILE A 313 6.54 20.30 -17.33
N GLY A 314 6.38 19.46 -18.35
CA GLY A 314 7.17 19.51 -19.57
C GLY A 314 6.32 19.69 -20.81
N TYR A 315 6.82 20.46 -21.76
CA TYR A 315 6.21 20.67 -23.06
C TYR A 315 6.95 19.89 -24.15
N GLN A 316 6.21 19.46 -25.17
CA GLN A 316 6.76 18.75 -26.33
C GLN A 316 6.43 19.48 -27.63
N LYS A 317 7.27 19.26 -28.66
CA LYS A 317 7.07 19.85 -29.99
C LYS A 317 6.12 19.01 -30.84
N MET A 318 5.28 19.71 -31.60
CA MET A 318 4.49 19.21 -32.72
C MET A 318 4.75 20.12 -33.92
N GLY A 319 5.65 19.70 -34.82
CA GLY A 319 6.23 20.60 -35.83
C GLY A 319 7.00 21.75 -35.17
N ASP A 320 6.65 22.99 -35.53
CA ASP A 320 7.27 24.21 -34.98
C ASP A 320 6.55 24.77 -33.73
N LYS A 321 5.51 24.08 -33.23
CA LYS A 321 4.70 24.52 -32.09
C LYS A 321 4.90 23.62 -30.88
N TRP A 322 4.65 24.17 -29.69
CA TRP A 322 4.67 23.46 -28.41
C TRP A 322 3.25 23.12 -27.92
N VAL A 323 3.15 22.05 -27.15
CA VAL A 323 1.94 21.60 -26.43
C VAL A 323 2.37 20.86 -25.17
N LEU A 324 1.48 20.78 -24.17
CA LEU A 324 1.71 19.99 -22.97
C LEU A 324 2.19 18.58 -23.35
N GLY A 325 3.27 18.14 -22.73
CA GLY A 325 3.85 16.82 -22.93
C GLY A 325 3.65 15.92 -21.74
N ARG A 326 3.93 16.43 -20.54
CA ARG A 326 3.94 15.64 -19.31
C ARG A 326 3.69 16.49 -18.08
N VAL A 327 3.02 15.89 -17.08
CA VAL A 327 2.92 16.38 -15.70
C VAL A 327 3.33 15.24 -14.76
N VAL A 328 4.17 15.52 -13.77
CA VAL A 328 4.49 14.62 -12.66
C VAL A 328 4.23 15.40 -11.38
N ASP A 329 3.54 14.78 -10.43
CA ASP A 329 3.32 15.38 -9.10
C ASP A 329 3.53 14.33 -8.02
N ASP A 330 4.41 14.62 -7.07
CA ASP A 330 4.62 13.78 -5.89
C ASP A 330 4.14 14.55 -4.67
N ALA A 331 3.26 13.97 -3.85
CA ALA A 331 2.74 14.63 -2.65
C ALA A 331 2.78 13.74 -1.41
N ALA A 332 2.85 14.37 -0.25
CA ALA A 332 2.69 13.72 1.04
C ALA A 332 1.56 14.41 1.81
N ILE A 333 0.50 13.66 2.11
CA ILE A 333 -0.71 14.17 2.75
C ILE A 333 -0.86 13.48 4.10
N TYR A 334 -0.84 14.25 5.17
CA TYR A 334 -1.12 13.76 6.51
C TYR A 334 -2.62 13.76 6.77
N ILE A 335 -3.14 12.64 7.27
CA ILE A 335 -4.56 12.44 7.57
C ILE A 335 -4.66 11.95 9.01
N LYS A 336 -5.44 12.68 9.83
CA LYS A 336 -5.81 12.27 11.18
C LYS A 336 -7.31 12.38 11.36
N SER A 337 -7.98 11.32 11.75
CA SER A 337 -9.41 11.34 12.08
C SER A 337 -9.66 10.49 13.32
N PRO A 338 -9.89 11.11 14.49
CA PRO A 338 -10.26 10.35 15.68
C PRO A 338 -11.58 9.58 15.51
N GLY A 339 -12.55 10.13 14.78
CA GLY A 339 -13.84 9.48 14.54
C GLY A 339 -13.76 8.23 13.67
N PHE A 340 -12.75 8.12 12.82
CA PHE A 340 -12.49 6.95 11.96
C PHE A 340 -11.20 6.20 12.35
N ASN A 341 -10.57 6.58 13.48
CA ASN A 341 -9.31 6.04 13.95
C ASN A 341 -8.14 6.10 12.92
N TYR A 342 -8.05 7.20 12.17
CA TYR A 342 -6.94 7.45 11.24
C TYR A 342 -5.84 8.29 11.90
N ASP A 343 -4.58 7.90 11.71
CA ASP A 343 -3.40 8.75 11.96
C ASP A 343 -2.25 8.24 11.07
N PHE A 344 -2.17 8.74 9.83
CA PHE A 344 -1.17 8.29 8.88
C PHE A 344 -0.78 9.36 7.85
N THR A 345 0.30 9.11 7.11
CA THR A 345 0.71 9.94 5.96
C THR A 345 0.57 9.12 4.68
N ALA A 346 -0.27 9.59 3.76
CA ALA A 346 -0.36 9.06 2.40
C ALA A 346 0.68 9.72 1.50
N LYS A 347 1.37 8.93 0.70
CA LYS A 347 2.21 9.34 -0.43
C LYS A 347 1.41 9.17 -1.69
N LEU A 348 1.38 10.20 -2.52
CA LEU A 348 0.66 10.23 -3.80
C LEU A 348 1.68 10.45 -4.90
N ASP A 349 1.75 9.50 -5.82
CA ASP A 349 2.63 9.52 -6.98
C ASP A 349 1.76 9.66 -8.24
N PHE A 350 1.77 10.84 -8.86
CA PHE A 350 0.93 11.18 -10.00
C PHE A 350 1.76 11.39 -11.27
N ASN A 351 1.32 10.83 -12.39
CA ASN A 351 1.96 10.95 -13.68
C ASN A 351 0.93 11.09 -14.80
N TYR A 352 1.08 12.09 -15.66
CA TYR A 352 0.29 12.29 -16.88
C TYR A 352 1.22 12.49 -18.08
N VAL A 353 0.93 11.82 -19.21
CA VAL A 353 1.65 12.00 -20.48
C VAL A 353 0.67 12.18 -21.63
N VAL A 354 0.96 13.13 -22.52
CA VAL A 354 0.27 13.28 -23.81
C VAL A 354 0.89 12.31 -24.82
N THR A 355 0.10 11.32 -25.24
CA THR A 355 0.54 10.19 -26.07
C THR A 355 0.25 10.37 -27.55
N SER A 356 -0.74 11.17 -27.90
CA SER A 356 -1.02 11.54 -29.30
C SER A 356 -1.64 12.93 -29.42
N ILE A 357 -1.36 13.62 -30.52
CA ILE A 357 -1.91 14.95 -30.84
C ILE A 357 -2.59 14.89 -32.21
N ASP A 358 -3.88 15.19 -32.27
CA ASP A 358 -4.66 15.30 -33.49
C ASP A 358 -5.05 16.78 -33.74
N THR A 359 -4.57 17.33 -34.85
CA THR A 359 -4.87 18.72 -35.26
C THR A 359 -5.90 18.80 -36.39
N THR A 360 -6.46 17.66 -36.80
CA THR A 360 -7.46 17.52 -37.86
C THR A 360 -8.88 17.59 -37.31
N GLN A 361 -9.10 17.14 -36.07
CA GLN A 361 -10.37 17.28 -35.39
C GLN A 361 -10.60 18.75 -34.97
N ILE A 362 -11.56 19.39 -35.63
CA ILE A 362 -11.89 20.81 -35.40
C ILE A 362 -13.14 21.02 -34.54
N ALA A 363 -13.99 20.01 -34.37
CA ALA A 363 -15.24 20.11 -33.60
C ALA A 363 -15.10 19.51 -32.18
N PRO A 364 -15.72 20.13 -31.16
CA PRO A 364 -15.74 19.63 -29.79
C PRO A 364 -16.53 18.32 -29.66
N PHE A 365 -16.34 17.60 -28.55
CA PHE A 365 -17.07 16.37 -28.26
C PHE A 365 -18.53 16.65 -27.90
N ASP A 366 -19.44 15.78 -28.35
CA ASP A 366 -20.84 15.78 -27.91
C ASP A 366 -20.98 15.23 -26.46
N ASN A 367 -20.27 14.13 -26.17
CA ASN A 367 -20.23 13.50 -24.85
C ASN A 367 -18.93 13.89 -24.14
N LYS A 368 -19.03 14.76 -23.13
CA LYS A 368 -17.92 15.28 -22.32
C LYS A 368 -18.14 14.95 -20.84
N LEU A 369 -17.05 14.79 -20.11
CA LEU A 369 -17.10 14.73 -18.65
C LEU A 369 -17.54 16.06 -18.07
N SER A 370 -18.38 16.00 -17.03
CA SER A 370 -18.70 17.13 -16.17
C SER A 370 -17.47 17.55 -15.36
N LYS A 371 -17.52 18.77 -14.81
CA LYS A 371 -16.44 19.30 -13.95
C LYS A 371 -16.29 18.52 -12.64
N ASN A 372 -17.33 17.79 -12.24
CA ASN A 372 -17.39 17.04 -10.99
C ASN A 372 -17.36 15.53 -11.20
N ASP A 373 -17.24 15.05 -12.45
CA ASP A 373 -17.16 13.61 -12.71
C ASP A 373 -15.74 13.13 -12.35
N GLY A 374 -15.64 12.39 -11.25
CA GLY A 374 -14.43 11.67 -10.90
C GLY A 374 -14.30 10.35 -11.66
N ILE A 375 -13.09 9.84 -11.75
CA ILE A 375 -12.73 8.66 -12.54
C ILE A 375 -13.34 7.40 -11.92
N GLU A 376 -13.43 7.39 -10.60
CA GLU A 376 -14.05 6.38 -9.76
C GLU A 376 -15.55 6.16 -10.05
N ASN A 377 -16.21 7.09 -10.76
CA ASN A 377 -17.63 7.01 -11.09
C ASN A 377 -17.92 6.31 -12.43
N HIS A 378 -16.90 5.73 -13.09
CA HIS A 378 -17.02 5.09 -14.39
C HIS A 378 -16.62 3.62 -14.33
N ASP A 379 -17.39 2.75 -15.01
CA ASP A 379 -17.16 1.30 -15.02
C ASP A 379 -15.74 0.94 -15.46
N SER A 380 -15.01 0.21 -14.59
CA SER A 380 -13.73 -0.40 -14.88
C SER A 380 -13.92 -1.81 -15.47
N ASN A 381 -13.06 -2.20 -16.41
CA ASN A 381 -13.06 -3.55 -17.00
C ASN A 381 -11.67 -4.18 -16.84
N ASP A 382 -11.39 -4.88 -15.75
CA ASP A 382 -10.01 -5.28 -15.40
C ASP A 382 -9.47 -6.51 -16.16
N GLY A 383 -8.15 -6.58 -16.38
CA GLY A 383 -7.43 -7.74 -16.95
C GLY A 383 -5.94 -7.48 -17.28
N GLU A 384 -5.11 -8.52 -17.40
CA GLU A 384 -3.64 -8.38 -17.63
C GLU A 384 -3.27 -7.61 -18.92
N GLU A 385 -4.15 -7.65 -19.93
CA GLU A 385 -3.98 -6.94 -21.19
C GLU A 385 -4.71 -5.58 -21.22
N PHE A 386 -5.10 -5.03 -20.06
CA PHE A 386 -5.98 -3.86 -19.98
C PHE A 386 -5.49 -2.68 -20.82
N TRP A 387 -4.18 -2.40 -20.83
CA TRP A 387 -3.59 -1.28 -21.56
C TRP A 387 -2.94 -1.62 -22.88
N LYS A 388 -3.05 -2.87 -23.40
CA LYS A 388 -2.27 -3.33 -24.56
C LYS A 388 -2.37 -2.45 -25.81
N ASP A 389 -3.52 -1.81 -26.02
CA ASP A 389 -3.82 -1.01 -27.21
C ASP A 389 -3.50 0.49 -27.02
N TYR A 390 -2.91 0.87 -25.89
CA TYR A 390 -2.65 2.25 -25.52
C TYR A 390 -1.17 2.47 -25.21
N ASN A 391 -0.65 3.62 -25.65
CA ASN A 391 0.62 4.11 -25.12
C ASN A 391 0.39 4.54 -23.67
N ILE A 392 1.17 3.98 -22.75
CA ILE A 392 1.08 4.26 -21.32
C ILE A 392 2.47 4.51 -20.74
N ILE A 393 2.51 5.12 -19.56
CA ILE A 393 3.70 5.09 -18.72
C ILE A 393 3.71 3.75 -17.99
N LEU A 394 4.82 3.02 -17.98
CA LEU A 394 4.94 1.79 -17.20
C LEU A 394 5.00 2.12 -15.69
N PRO A 395 4.43 1.30 -14.80
CA PRO A 395 4.54 1.52 -13.36
C PRO A 395 5.94 1.11 -12.87
N ASP A 396 6.37 1.69 -11.76
CA ASP A 396 7.57 1.24 -11.03
C ASP A 396 7.25 0.11 -10.03
N PHE A 397 6.00 -0.35 -9.99
CA PHE A 397 5.45 -1.36 -9.09
C PHE A 397 4.47 -2.28 -9.84
N ASN A 398 4.08 -3.40 -9.22
CA ASN A 398 3.11 -4.32 -9.82
C ASN A 398 1.67 -3.83 -9.58
N THR A 399 1.07 -3.24 -10.62
CA THR A 399 -0.31 -2.72 -10.54
C THR A 399 -1.34 -3.82 -10.31
N GLU A 400 -1.17 -5.01 -10.90
CA GLU A 400 -2.13 -6.11 -10.74
C GLU A 400 -2.14 -6.63 -9.31
N GLN A 401 -0.97 -6.71 -8.69
CA GLN A 401 -0.87 -7.07 -7.28
C GLN A 401 -1.55 -6.05 -6.37
N VAL A 402 -1.41 -4.75 -6.65
CA VAL A 402 -2.09 -3.68 -5.93
C VAL A 402 -3.61 -3.81 -6.06
N VAL A 403 -4.12 -4.05 -7.28
CA VAL A 403 -5.55 -4.25 -7.55
C VAL A 403 -6.09 -5.45 -6.76
N VAL A 404 -5.39 -6.58 -6.79
CA VAL A 404 -5.77 -7.79 -6.05
C VAL A 404 -5.82 -7.52 -4.54
N GLN A 405 -4.83 -6.81 -4.00
CA GLN A 405 -4.79 -6.46 -2.57
C GLN A 405 -5.96 -5.58 -2.16
N ILE A 406 -6.22 -4.49 -2.89
CA ILE A 406 -7.31 -3.56 -2.57
C ILE A 406 -8.68 -4.24 -2.73
N ASN A 407 -8.88 -5.03 -3.78
CA ASN A 407 -10.13 -5.75 -4.00
C ASN A 407 -10.40 -6.79 -2.90
N ALA A 408 -9.37 -7.46 -2.39
CA ALA A 408 -9.51 -8.38 -1.26
C ALA A 408 -10.03 -7.65 0.00
N ILE A 409 -9.48 -6.48 0.30
CA ILE A 409 -9.91 -5.62 1.43
C ILE A 409 -11.36 -5.15 1.22
N ASN A 410 -11.67 -4.64 0.04
CA ASN A 410 -13.00 -4.12 -0.27
C ASN A 410 -14.08 -5.22 -0.21
N ASN A 411 -13.75 -6.43 -0.65
CA ASN A 411 -14.63 -7.58 -0.53
C ASN A 411 -14.91 -7.92 0.94
N GLN A 412 -13.92 -7.86 1.82
CA GLN A 412 -14.11 -8.05 3.27
C GLN A 412 -15.05 -6.99 3.86
N VAL A 413 -14.81 -5.71 3.57
CA VAL A 413 -15.68 -4.60 4.03
C VAL A 413 -17.11 -4.77 3.53
N ASN A 414 -17.30 -5.12 2.26
CA ASN A 414 -18.62 -5.33 1.67
C ASN A 414 -19.37 -6.49 2.34
N LEU A 415 -18.67 -7.61 2.62
CA LEU A 415 -19.25 -8.75 3.30
C LEU A 415 -19.68 -8.41 4.74
N LYS A 416 -18.84 -7.67 5.48
CA LYS A 416 -19.21 -7.15 6.82
C LYS A 416 -20.49 -6.31 6.75
N ASN A 417 -20.52 -5.29 5.90
CA ASN A 417 -21.66 -4.39 5.76
C ASN A 417 -22.94 -5.13 5.37
N LYS A 418 -22.86 -6.10 4.45
CA LYS A 418 -23.99 -6.94 4.05
C LYS A 418 -24.48 -7.84 5.17
N PHE A 419 -23.59 -8.35 6.01
CA PHE A 419 -23.97 -9.14 7.17
C PHE A 419 -24.67 -8.27 8.21
N GLU A 420 -24.10 -7.13 8.59
CA GLU A 420 -24.68 -6.20 9.57
C GLU A 420 -26.09 -5.73 9.17
N GLN A 421 -26.31 -5.44 7.89
CA GLN A 421 -27.64 -5.10 7.36
C GLN A 421 -28.68 -6.21 7.59
N ARG A 422 -28.26 -7.48 7.49
CA ARG A 422 -29.13 -8.65 7.69
C ARG A 422 -29.24 -9.05 9.16
N GLU A 423 -28.28 -8.70 10.00
CA GLU A 423 -28.24 -9.10 11.40
C GLU A 423 -29.48 -8.63 12.17
N HIS A 424 -30.02 -7.46 11.81
CA HIS A 424 -31.25 -6.92 12.40
C HIS A 424 -32.49 -7.79 12.18
N GLU A 425 -32.50 -8.62 11.12
CA GLU A 425 -33.60 -9.54 10.79
C GLU A 425 -33.49 -10.86 11.58
N LEU A 426 -32.32 -11.15 12.16
CA LEU A 426 -32.07 -12.38 12.91
C LEU A 426 -32.66 -12.31 14.34
N PRO A 427 -33.07 -13.47 14.91
CA PRO A 427 -33.46 -13.55 16.31
C PRO A 427 -32.40 -12.93 17.24
N LYS A 428 -32.82 -12.28 18.33
CA LYS A 428 -31.90 -11.65 19.30
C LYS A 428 -31.05 -12.65 20.12
N ASN A 429 -31.16 -13.94 19.88
CA ASN A 429 -30.38 -14.95 20.58
C ASN A 429 -28.90 -14.87 20.13
N PRO A 430 -27.94 -14.65 21.07
CA PRO A 430 -26.53 -14.51 20.71
C PRO A 430 -25.95 -15.70 19.95
N ALA A 431 -26.27 -16.93 20.36
CA ALA A 431 -25.76 -18.14 19.69
C ALA A 431 -26.24 -18.23 18.24
N ILE A 432 -27.51 -17.88 17.96
CA ILE A 432 -28.06 -17.87 16.60
C ILE A 432 -27.38 -16.83 15.72
N ARG A 433 -27.16 -15.61 16.24
CA ARG A 433 -26.52 -14.52 15.48
C ARG A 433 -25.07 -14.84 15.17
N ILE A 434 -24.32 -15.32 16.17
CA ILE A 434 -22.92 -15.69 16.00
C ILE A 434 -22.81 -16.88 15.03
N ASP A 435 -23.64 -17.91 15.15
CA ASP A 435 -23.64 -19.04 14.21
C ASP A 435 -23.98 -18.61 12.77
N SER A 436 -24.97 -17.73 12.61
CA SER A 436 -25.34 -17.18 11.29
C SER A 436 -24.22 -16.36 10.67
N MET A 437 -23.51 -15.57 11.48
CA MET A 437 -22.33 -14.83 11.06
C MET A 437 -21.21 -15.75 10.59
N LEU A 438 -20.85 -16.74 11.39
CA LEU A 438 -19.79 -17.70 11.05
C LEU A 438 -20.14 -18.51 9.80
N ALA A 439 -21.40 -18.93 9.66
CA ALA A 439 -21.90 -19.60 8.46
C ALA A 439 -21.85 -18.68 7.23
N TYR A 440 -22.16 -17.39 7.39
CA TYR A 440 -22.05 -16.41 6.30
C TYR A 440 -20.61 -16.26 5.82
N TYR A 441 -19.64 -16.05 6.71
CA TYR A 441 -18.23 -15.97 6.33
C TYR A 441 -17.71 -17.29 5.77
N HIS A 442 -18.17 -18.43 6.30
CA HIS A 442 -17.85 -19.75 5.75
C HIS A 442 -18.31 -19.91 4.30
N ASN A 443 -19.57 -19.60 4.01
CA ASN A 443 -20.14 -19.72 2.67
C ASN A 443 -19.49 -18.77 1.64
N ASN A 444 -18.83 -17.71 2.12
CA ASN A 444 -18.06 -16.78 1.28
C ASN A 444 -16.54 -17.13 1.25
N GLY A 445 -16.14 -18.30 1.76
CA GLY A 445 -14.74 -18.76 1.70
C GLY A 445 -13.79 -18.07 2.68
N GLN A 446 -14.31 -17.27 3.60
CA GLN A 446 -13.53 -16.45 4.54
C GLN A 446 -13.42 -17.06 5.94
N PHE A 447 -14.07 -18.20 6.19
CA PHE A 447 -13.89 -18.96 7.42
C PHE A 447 -14.01 -20.47 7.17
N ASN A 448 -13.00 -21.23 7.56
CA ASN A 448 -13.00 -22.68 7.55
C ASN A 448 -12.26 -23.13 8.80
N GLY A 449 -12.98 -23.64 9.78
CA GLY A 449 -12.41 -24.06 11.04
C GLY A 449 -13.37 -24.04 12.22
N THR A 450 -12.84 -23.87 13.43
CA THR A 450 -13.59 -24.02 14.69
C THR A 450 -13.72 -22.69 15.41
N ALA A 451 -14.94 -22.36 15.82
CA ALA A 451 -15.26 -21.23 16.66
C ALA A 451 -15.80 -21.70 18.02
N LEU A 452 -15.31 -21.10 19.10
CA LEU A 452 -15.82 -21.28 20.45
C LEU A 452 -16.01 -19.91 21.10
N VAL A 453 -17.20 -19.69 21.67
CA VAL A 453 -17.56 -18.48 22.39
C VAL A 453 -18.10 -18.83 23.77
N LYS A 454 -17.40 -18.34 24.80
CA LYS A 454 -17.82 -18.32 26.19
C LYS A 454 -18.23 -16.91 26.56
N TYR A 455 -19.38 -16.75 27.22
CA TYR A 455 -19.87 -15.47 27.69
C TYR A 455 -20.45 -15.65 29.10
N LYS A 456 -20.02 -14.81 30.05
CA LYS A 456 -20.52 -14.85 31.45
C LYS A 456 -20.43 -16.24 32.07
N GLY A 457 -19.27 -16.90 31.91
CA GLY A 457 -19.05 -18.23 32.47
C GLY A 457 -19.66 -19.38 31.68
N GLN A 458 -20.44 -19.12 30.63
CA GLN A 458 -21.17 -20.16 29.88
C GLN A 458 -20.70 -20.25 28.43
N VAL A 459 -20.49 -21.48 27.93
CA VAL A 459 -20.24 -21.71 26.51
C VAL A 459 -21.56 -21.57 25.75
N ILE A 460 -21.66 -20.54 24.92
CA ILE A 460 -22.86 -20.25 24.12
C ILE A 460 -22.74 -20.77 22.68
N LEU A 461 -21.51 -20.99 22.20
CA LEU A 461 -21.22 -21.60 20.91
C LEU A 461 -19.93 -22.43 20.99
N SER A 462 -19.95 -23.63 20.43
CA SER A 462 -18.76 -24.42 20.10
C SER A 462 -19.08 -25.19 18.83
N LYS A 463 -18.55 -24.75 17.68
CA LYS A 463 -18.94 -25.30 16.37
C LYS A 463 -17.80 -25.23 15.36
N SER A 464 -17.74 -26.23 14.49
CA SER A 464 -16.81 -26.29 13.36
C SER A 464 -17.54 -26.11 12.03
N TYR A 465 -16.85 -25.48 11.08
CA TYR A 465 -17.35 -25.14 9.76
C TYR A 465 -16.33 -25.65 8.73
N GLY A 466 -16.79 -26.46 7.78
CA GLY A 466 -15.96 -26.99 6.70
C GLY A 466 -15.04 -28.15 7.08
N TYR A 467 -13.82 -28.15 6.53
CA TYR A 467 -12.90 -29.29 6.51
C TYR A 467 -11.61 -28.99 7.28
N ALA A 468 -11.20 -29.94 8.12
CA ALA A 468 -9.85 -30.02 8.63
C ALA A 468 -8.87 -30.34 7.49
N ASP A 469 -9.23 -31.28 6.61
CA ASP A 469 -8.49 -31.61 5.41
C ASP A 469 -9.45 -31.74 4.22
N LYS A 470 -9.34 -30.81 3.27
CA LYS A 470 -10.21 -30.73 2.09
C LYS A 470 -9.92 -31.84 1.08
N GLU A 471 -8.66 -32.26 0.94
CA GLU A 471 -8.25 -33.30 -0.01
C GLU A 471 -8.80 -34.66 0.44
N ASN A 472 -8.67 -34.94 1.74
CA ASN A 472 -9.15 -36.17 2.36
C ASN A 472 -10.62 -36.12 2.79
N LYS A 473 -11.32 -35.00 2.53
CA LYS A 473 -12.71 -34.74 2.95
C LYS A 473 -12.95 -34.97 4.45
N LEU A 474 -11.94 -34.68 5.27
CA LEU A 474 -12.03 -34.77 6.72
C LEU A 474 -12.70 -33.51 7.25
N LEU A 475 -13.91 -33.65 7.79
CA LEU A 475 -14.64 -32.53 8.39
C LEU A 475 -13.93 -32.03 9.65
N ALA A 476 -13.93 -30.72 9.84
CA ALA A 476 -13.50 -30.13 11.10
C ALA A 476 -14.50 -30.49 12.22
N ASN A 477 -14.00 -30.74 13.41
CA ASN A 477 -14.76 -31.03 14.63
C ASN A 477 -14.12 -30.34 15.84
N ALA A 478 -14.70 -30.48 17.03
CA ALA A 478 -14.22 -29.77 18.22
C ALA A 478 -12.82 -30.19 18.70
N GLN A 479 -12.38 -31.39 18.29
CA GLN A 479 -11.04 -31.92 18.59
C GLN A 479 -10.01 -31.57 17.49
N THR A 480 -10.43 -30.89 16.43
CA THR A 480 -9.52 -30.53 15.35
C THR A 480 -8.45 -29.56 15.86
N THR A 481 -7.19 -29.92 15.61
CA THR A 481 -6.04 -29.12 16.03
C THR A 481 -5.54 -28.25 14.88
N TYR A 482 -5.25 -27.00 15.22
CA TYR A 482 -4.74 -25.97 14.31
C TYR A 482 -3.40 -25.48 14.85
N ARG A 483 -2.48 -25.13 13.95
CA ARG A 483 -1.29 -24.38 14.36
C ARG A 483 -1.75 -23.01 14.82
N ILE A 484 -1.44 -22.66 16.06
CA ILE A 484 -1.97 -21.42 16.64
C ILE A 484 -1.08 -20.21 16.38
N GLY A 485 0.08 -20.42 15.75
CA GLY A 485 1.04 -19.38 15.38
C GLY A 485 1.38 -18.52 16.59
N SER A 486 1.43 -17.20 16.39
CA SER A 486 1.82 -16.24 17.44
C SER A 486 0.99 -16.27 18.74
N THR A 487 -0.21 -16.85 18.77
CA THR A 487 -0.94 -17.10 20.02
C THR A 487 -0.11 -17.95 21.01
N SER A 488 0.85 -18.73 20.51
CA SER A 488 1.85 -19.48 21.29
C SER A 488 2.65 -18.60 22.27
N LYS A 489 2.84 -17.31 21.95
CA LYS A 489 3.57 -16.37 22.82
C LYS A 489 2.94 -16.22 24.19
N THR A 490 1.61 -16.35 24.27
CA THR A 490 0.88 -16.32 25.54
C THR A 490 1.32 -17.46 26.46
N PHE A 491 1.65 -18.64 25.91
CA PHE A 491 2.12 -19.81 26.68
C PHE A 491 3.56 -19.61 27.16
N THR A 492 4.44 -19.11 26.27
CA THR A 492 5.82 -18.75 26.62
C THR A 492 5.83 -17.72 27.75
N SER A 493 4.96 -16.70 27.67
CA SER A 493 4.80 -15.69 28.72
C SER A 493 4.39 -16.31 30.06
N VAL A 494 3.44 -17.25 30.08
CA VAL A 494 3.04 -17.96 31.30
C VAL A 494 4.22 -18.74 31.90
N ILE A 495 5.01 -19.47 31.10
CA ILE A 495 6.20 -20.19 31.61
C ILE A 495 7.20 -19.22 32.25
N ILE A 496 7.51 -18.11 31.57
CA ILE A 496 8.46 -17.10 32.09
C ILE A 496 7.96 -16.52 33.41
N ASN A 497 6.67 -16.16 33.49
CA ASN A 497 6.08 -15.61 34.71
C ASN A 497 5.96 -16.65 35.85
N GLN A 498 5.73 -17.94 35.53
CA GLN A 498 5.79 -19.01 36.53
C GLN A 498 7.21 -19.17 37.09
N LEU A 499 8.23 -19.21 36.23
CA LEU A 499 9.63 -19.28 36.64
C LEU A 499 10.04 -18.03 37.43
N ALA A 500 9.51 -16.86 37.10
CA ALA A 500 9.74 -15.64 37.86
C ALA A 500 9.10 -15.68 39.24
N ASN A 501 7.87 -16.18 39.34
CA ASN A 501 7.19 -16.41 40.62
C ASN A 501 7.91 -17.46 41.50
N GLU A 502 8.64 -18.40 40.88
CA GLU A 502 9.52 -19.36 41.57
C GLU A 502 10.89 -18.77 41.96
N GLY A 503 11.19 -17.50 41.62
CA GLY A 503 12.49 -16.88 41.84
C GLY A 503 13.61 -17.40 40.94
N LYS A 504 13.27 -18.16 39.89
CA LYS A 504 14.24 -18.70 38.91
C LYS A 504 14.54 -17.72 37.78
N ILE A 505 13.64 -16.78 37.53
CA ILE A 505 13.83 -15.68 36.58
C ILE A 505 13.54 -14.34 37.29
N ASP A 506 14.48 -13.42 37.25
CA ASP A 506 14.22 -12.00 37.41
C ASP A 506 13.91 -11.38 36.04
N LEU A 507 12.73 -10.76 35.89
CA LEU A 507 12.26 -10.15 34.65
C LEU A 507 13.09 -8.93 34.24
N HIS A 508 13.77 -8.27 35.18
CA HIS A 508 14.63 -7.12 34.90
C HIS A 508 16.11 -7.51 34.75
N ALA A 509 16.44 -8.79 34.94
CA ALA A 509 17.80 -9.27 34.74
C ALA A 509 18.18 -9.25 33.26
N PRO A 510 19.46 -9.00 32.94
CA PRO A 510 19.97 -9.06 31.58
C PRO A 510 20.04 -10.53 31.12
N VAL A 511 19.86 -10.79 29.82
CA VAL A 511 19.87 -12.12 29.19
C VAL A 511 21.14 -12.90 29.53
N LYS A 512 22.29 -12.23 29.63
CA LYS A 512 23.58 -12.84 30.01
C LYS A 512 23.57 -13.56 31.37
N SER A 513 22.59 -13.26 32.24
CA SER A 513 22.40 -13.96 33.51
C SER A 513 21.98 -15.42 33.33
N TYR A 514 21.30 -15.73 32.22
CA TYR A 514 20.82 -17.08 31.89
C TYR A 514 21.58 -17.68 30.71
N ILE A 515 22.06 -16.83 29.79
CA ILE A 515 22.77 -17.23 28.58
C ILE A 515 24.04 -16.37 28.43
N PRO A 516 25.13 -16.67 29.17
CA PRO A 516 26.31 -15.81 29.24
C PRO A 516 27.03 -15.57 27.91
N TRP A 517 26.84 -16.46 26.93
CA TRP A 517 27.47 -16.38 25.62
C TRP A 517 26.64 -15.60 24.58
N TYR A 518 25.42 -15.17 24.91
CA TYR A 518 24.55 -14.49 23.96
C TYR A 518 25.05 -13.07 23.65
N VAL A 519 25.11 -12.73 22.36
CA VAL A 519 25.75 -11.50 21.85
C VAL A 519 25.09 -10.22 22.37
N HIS A 520 23.77 -10.21 22.54
CA HIS A 520 23.01 -9.08 23.08
C HIS A 520 22.67 -9.28 24.55
N GLY A 521 23.67 -9.71 25.32
CA GLY A 521 23.51 -10.13 26.71
C GLY A 521 22.96 -9.07 27.67
N ASP A 522 23.01 -7.78 27.30
CA ASP A 522 22.50 -6.65 28.11
C ASP A 522 21.01 -6.36 27.92
N VAL A 523 20.36 -6.95 26.92
CA VAL A 523 18.89 -6.91 26.79
C VAL A 523 18.27 -7.57 28.02
N THR A 524 17.20 -7.02 28.57
CA THR A 524 16.49 -7.60 29.73
C THR A 524 15.38 -8.56 29.31
N ILE A 525 14.97 -9.46 30.21
CA ILE A 525 13.86 -10.40 29.95
C ILE A 525 12.56 -9.65 29.66
N GLU A 526 12.28 -8.59 30.40
CA GLU A 526 11.14 -7.71 30.17
C GLU A 526 11.16 -7.10 28.76
N GLN A 527 12.31 -6.60 28.29
CA GLN A 527 12.42 -6.05 26.94
C GLN A 527 12.19 -7.10 25.84
N LEU A 528 12.47 -8.38 26.11
CA LEU A 528 12.08 -9.45 25.19
C LEU A 528 10.57 -9.67 25.20
N LEU A 529 9.95 -9.75 26.39
CA LEU A 529 8.51 -9.94 26.54
C LEU A 529 7.69 -8.81 25.92
N THR A 530 8.20 -7.58 25.93
CA THR A 530 7.51 -6.38 25.40
C THR A 530 7.94 -5.99 23.99
N HIS A 531 8.78 -6.79 23.31
CA HIS A 531 9.33 -6.47 21.99
C HIS A 531 10.11 -5.14 21.89
N GLN A 532 10.83 -4.79 22.96
CA GLN A 532 11.67 -3.60 23.02
C GLN A 532 13.18 -3.94 23.00
N SER A 533 13.54 -5.13 22.52
CA SER A 533 14.93 -5.62 22.54
C SER A 533 15.82 -4.98 21.47
N GLY A 534 15.26 -4.57 20.34
CA GLY A 534 16.00 -4.22 19.13
C GLY A 534 16.45 -5.42 18.29
N ILE A 535 16.14 -6.66 18.68
CA ILE A 535 16.55 -7.86 17.94
C ILE A 535 15.69 -8.00 16.68
N PRO A 536 16.29 -8.05 15.46
CA PRO A 536 15.54 -8.15 14.22
C PRO A 536 14.59 -9.37 14.17
N GLU A 537 13.46 -9.23 13.49
CA GLU A 537 12.56 -10.33 13.14
C GLU A 537 13.23 -11.25 12.11
N TYR A 538 13.52 -12.51 12.49
CA TYR A 538 14.26 -13.42 11.61
C TYR A 538 13.51 -13.75 10.31
N PHE A 539 12.18 -13.63 10.26
CA PHE A 539 11.40 -13.84 9.03
C PHE A 539 11.47 -12.68 8.04
N ASN A 540 11.99 -11.50 8.44
CA ASN A 540 12.24 -10.39 7.51
C ASN A 540 13.45 -10.67 6.61
N ASN A 541 14.32 -11.63 6.98
CA ASN A 541 15.42 -12.09 6.16
C ASN A 541 14.99 -13.30 5.30
N ASN A 542 14.94 -13.12 3.98
CA ASN A 542 14.51 -14.16 3.05
C ASN A 542 15.39 -15.42 3.10
N ASP A 543 16.71 -15.28 3.28
CA ASP A 543 17.61 -16.42 3.38
C ASP A 543 17.36 -17.20 4.66
N TYR A 544 17.05 -16.51 5.77
CA TYR A 544 16.71 -17.17 7.04
C TYR A 544 15.40 -17.90 6.92
N LYS A 545 14.37 -17.23 6.36
CA LYS A 545 13.07 -17.84 6.10
C LYS A 545 13.19 -19.13 5.29
N LEU A 546 13.94 -19.12 4.18
CA LEU A 546 14.17 -20.31 3.35
C LEU A 546 14.86 -21.45 4.12
N GLN A 547 15.81 -21.13 5.01
CA GLN A 547 16.48 -22.13 5.83
C GLN A 547 15.53 -22.71 6.89
N ILE A 548 14.79 -21.86 7.58
CA ILE A 548 13.87 -22.24 8.66
C ILE A 548 12.75 -23.14 8.12
N ILE A 549 12.26 -22.91 6.91
CA ILE A 549 11.22 -23.77 6.32
C ILE A 549 11.76 -25.08 5.73
N SER A 550 13.07 -25.20 5.46
CA SER A 550 13.63 -26.34 4.72
C SER A 550 14.34 -27.38 5.57
N ARG A 551 14.67 -27.08 6.83
CA ARG A 551 15.41 -27.98 7.74
C ARG A 551 15.10 -27.68 9.20
N SER A 552 15.31 -28.67 10.06
CA SER A 552 15.14 -28.55 11.50
C SER A 552 16.35 -27.92 12.19
N PHE A 553 16.10 -27.17 13.25
CA PHE A 553 17.13 -26.56 14.09
C PHE A 553 16.86 -26.83 15.57
N SER A 554 17.95 -27.06 16.33
CA SER A 554 17.85 -27.01 17.79
C SER A 554 17.53 -25.57 18.24
N LEU A 555 16.95 -25.40 19.43
CA LEU A 555 16.65 -24.08 19.97
C LEU A 555 17.90 -23.19 20.09
N LYS A 556 19.02 -23.80 20.51
CA LYS A 556 20.31 -23.11 20.54
C LYS A 556 20.78 -22.70 19.15
N ASP A 557 20.60 -23.53 18.13
CA ASP A 557 20.92 -23.16 16.74
C ASP A 557 20.02 -22.04 16.24
N MET A 558 18.72 -22.07 16.54
CA MET A 558 17.79 -21.00 16.18
C MET A 558 18.25 -19.65 16.77
N VAL A 559 18.60 -19.62 18.05
CA VAL A 559 19.07 -18.41 18.72
C VAL A 559 20.40 -17.92 18.16
N THR A 560 21.38 -18.83 18.03
CA THR A 560 22.73 -18.46 17.59
C THR A 560 22.79 -18.03 16.13
N LYS A 561 21.97 -18.61 15.24
CA LYS A 561 22.02 -18.34 13.80
C LYS A 561 21.06 -17.24 13.35
N PHE A 562 19.90 -17.14 13.97
CA PHE A 562 18.81 -16.30 13.45
C PHE A 562 18.35 -15.21 14.41
N CYS A 563 18.73 -15.28 15.69
CA CYS A 563 18.34 -14.29 16.70
C CYS A 563 19.54 -13.49 17.24
N SER A 564 20.68 -13.46 16.52
CA SER A 564 21.95 -12.87 16.98
C SER A 564 22.48 -11.74 16.08
N ASP A 565 21.68 -11.31 15.10
CA ASP A 565 22.00 -10.18 14.22
C ASP A 565 22.07 -8.85 14.98
N SER A 566 22.74 -7.86 14.40
CA SER A 566 22.89 -6.54 15.03
C SER A 566 21.53 -5.91 15.36
N LEU A 567 21.45 -5.23 16.52
CA LEU A 567 20.21 -4.59 16.96
C LEU A 567 19.80 -3.45 16.02
N GLU A 568 18.51 -3.37 15.70
CA GLU A 568 17.93 -2.31 14.86
C GLU A 568 17.80 -0.99 15.62
N PHE A 569 17.66 -1.06 16.94
CA PHE A 569 17.60 0.09 17.84
C PHE A 569 18.09 -0.26 19.24
N LYS A 570 18.34 0.77 20.06
CA LYS A 570 18.79 0.59 21.44
C LYS A 570 17.69 -0.11 22.27
N PRO A 571 18.00 -1.15 23.08
CA PRO A 571 17.01 -1.80 23.91
C PRO A 571 16.23 -0.80 24.79
N GLY A 572 14.91 -0.92 24.80
CA GLY A 572 13.98 -0.03 25.51
C GLY A 572 13.63 1.28 24.81
N SER A 573 14.28 1.63 23.68
CA SER A 573 14.05 2.93 23.01
C SER A 573 12.90 2.94 21.99
N SER A 574 12.53 1.77 21.46
CA SER A 574 11.43 1.60 20.50
C SER A 574 10.72 0.26 20.75
N PHE A 575 9.64 0.03 20.01
CA PHE A 575 8.92 -1.23 19.93
C PHE A 575 8.97 -1.75 18.49
N GLU A 576 9.39 -2.99 18.30
CA GLU A 576 9.27 -3.70 17.01
C GLU A 576 8.95 -5.18 17.27
N TYR A 577 7.79 -5.62 16.78
CA TYR A 577 7.35 -7.00 16.98
C TYR A 577 8.30 -7.98 16.30
N SER A 578 8.79 -8.96 17.06
CA SER A 578 9.86 -9.87 16.63
C SER A 578 9.76 -11.24 17.30
N ASN A 579 9.60 -12.29 16.49
CA ASN A 579 9.59 -13.70 16.89
C ASN A 579 10.91 -14.11 17.54
N SER A 580 12.03 -13.49 17.14
CA SER A 580 13.35 -13.72 17.72
C SER A 580 13.34 -13.57 19.24
N ASN A 581 12.57 -12.62 19.77
CA ASN A 581 12.44 -12.40 21.21
C ASN A 581 11.83 -13.60 21.93
N PHE A 582 10.77 -14.17 21.37
CA PHE A 582 10.06 -15.29 21.99
C PHE A 582 10.76 -16.63 21.78
N THR A 583 11.52 -16.79 20.70
CA THR A 583 12.47 -17.89 20.55
C THR A 583 13.59 -17.82 21.58
N LEU A 584 14.14 -16.63 21.83
CA LEU A 584 15.14 -16.43 22.88
C LEU A 584 14.56 -16.67 24.29
N LEU A 585 13.34 -16.21 24.57
CA LEU A 585 12.64 -16.48 25.83
C LEU A 585 12.43 -17.98 26.07
N ALA A 586 12.14 -18.76 25.03
CA ALA A 586 12.07 -20.22 25.15
C ALA A 586 13.41 -20.81 25.62
N LEU A 587 14.55 -20.33 25.07
CA LEU A 587 15.87 -20.82 25.49
C LEU A 587 16.19 -20.40 26.93
N ILE A 588 15.82 -19.18 27.33
CA ILE A 588 15.96 -18.70 28.71
C ILE A 588 15.14 -19.58 29.67
N ALA A 589 13.91 -19.94 29.29
CA ALA A 589 13.08 -20.84 30.06
C ALA A 589 13.72 -22.23 30.21
N GLU A 590 14.36 -22.78 29.17
CA GLU A 590 15.11 -24.04 29.27
C GLU A 590 16.27 -23.94 30.26
N GLN A 591 17.06 -22.85 30.19
CA GLN A 591 18.21 -22.67 31.07
C GLN A 591 17.79 -22.50 32.53
N ALA A 592 16.77 -21.67 32.80
CA ALA A 592 16.27 -21.43 34.16
C ALA A 592 15.46 -22.61 34.71
N GLY A 593 14.73 -23.31 33.84
CA GLY A 593 13.87 -24.44 34.19
C GLY A 593 14.60 -25.78 34.29
N GLY A 594 15.78 -25.90 33.66
CA GLY A 594 16.59 -27.13 33.64
C GLY A 594 15.98 -28.27 32.84
N LYS A 595 15.03 -27.99 31.94
CA LYS A 595 14.31 -28.97 31.12
C LYS A 595 14.06 -28.41 29.73
N PRO A 596 13.91 -29.27 28.70
CA PRO A 596 13.52 -28.83 27.35
C PRO A 596 12.20 -28.04 27.36
N PHE A 597 12.06 -27.09 26.43
CA PHE A 597 10.93 -26.18 26.37
C PHE A 597 9.59 -26.91 26.20
N GLU A 598 9.56 -27.95 25.37
CA GLU A 598 8.41 -28.85 25.23
C GLU A 598 7.99 -29.49 26.56
N THR A 599 8.97 -29.94 27.35
CA THR A 599 8.70 -30.53 28.66
C THR A 599 8.14 -29.50 29.63
N LEU A 600 8.65 -28.26 29.60
CA LEU A 600 8.12 -27.17 30.41
C LEU A 600 6.65 -26.86 30.03
N LEU A 601 6.32 -26.78 28.74
CA LEU A 601 4.95 -26.61 28.27
C LEU A 601 4.03 -27.72 28.78
N GLN A 602 4.46 -28.99 28.65
CA GLN A 602 3.68 -30.14 29.06
C GLN A 602 3.43 -30.16 30.57
N GLU A 603 4.48 -30.03 31.38
CA GLU A 603 4.39 -30.18 32.84
C GLU A 603 3.73 -28.97 33.51
N ARG A 604 3.92 -27.77 32.96
CA ARG A 604 3.53 -26.52 33.63
C ARG A 604 2.24 -25.90 33.11
N ILE A 605 1.82 -26.24 31.89
CA ILE A 605 0.60 -25.71 31.28
C ILE A 605 -0.34 -26.83 30.82
N PHE A 606 0.09 -27.68 29.88
CA PHE A 606 -0.84 -28.60 29.21
C PHE A 606 -1.44 -29.63 30.15
N THR A 607 -0.62 -30.32 30.94
CA THR A 607 -1.09 -31.31 31.93
C THR A 607 -1.93 -30.64 33.04
N PRO A 608 -1.47 -29.54 33.69
CA PRO A 608 -2.28 -28.86 34.70
C PRO A 608 -3.62 -28.36 34.17
N ALA A 609 -3.68 -27.78 32.97
CA ALA A 609 -4.91 -27.29 32.35
C ALA A 609 -5.73 -28.38 31.64
N GLN A 610 -5.26 -29.64 31.62
CA GLN A 610 -5.92 -30.78 30.95
C GLN A 610 -6.10 -30.59 29.43
N MET A 611 -5.11 -29.96 28.80
CA MET A 611 -5.07 -29.67 27.36
C MET A 611 -4.50 -30.87 26.59
N ILE A 612 -5.30 -31.93 26.48
CA ILE A 612 -4.86 -33.24 25.94
C ILE A 612 -4.66 -33.27 24.42
N ASN A 613 -5.17 -32.28 23.69
CA ASN A 613 -5.02 -32.12 22.24
C ASN A 613 -4.00 -31.05 21.87
N THR A 614 -3.34 -30.43 22.86
CA THR A 614 -2.34 -29.38 22.65
C THR A 614 -0.94 -29.94 22.70
N TYR A 615 -0.09 -29.53 21.76
CA TYR A 615 1.27 -30.04 21.64
C TYR A 615 2.22 -29.02 21.00
N PHE A 616 3.52 -29.24 21.23
CA PHE A 616 4.61 -28.50 20.59
C PHE A 616 5.06 -29.22 19.31
N GLY A 617 5.31 -28.46 18.24
CA GLY A 617 5.79 -28.97 16.96
C GLY A 617 4.78 -29.87 16.23
N MET A 618 5.28 -30.97 15.67
CA MET A 618 4.49 -31.97 14.95
C MET A 618 4.30 -33.20 15.84
N HIS A 619 3.14 -33.34 16.50
CA HIS A 619 2.89 -34.49 17.38
C HIS A 619 2.77 -35.82 16.61
N ASN A 620 3.47 -36.87 17.03
CA ASN A 620 3.39 -38.20 16.42
C ASN A 620 2.36 -39.14 17.11
N GLY A 621 1.50 -38.62 18.01
CA GLY A 621 0.48 -39.37 18.76
C GLY A 621 -0.98 -38.88 18.58
N ALA A 622 -1.90 -39.43 19.38
CA ALA A 622 -3.31 -39.79 19.10
C ALA A 622 -4.34 -38.75 18.59
N SER A 623 -4.01 -37.48 18.33
CA SER A 623 -4.98 -36.59 17.66
C SER A 623 -5.00 -36.89 16.15
N SER A 624 -5.93 -37.77 15.74
CA SER A 624 -6.18 -38.11 14.34
C SER A 624 -6.79 -36.98 13.51
N HIS A 625 -7.12 -35.84 14.11
CA HIS A 625 -7.82 -34.72 13.47
C HIS A 625 -6.96 -33.45 13.46
N LYS A 626 -5.94 -33.43 12.59
CA LYS A 626 -5.12 -32.22 12.34
C LYS A 626 -5.67 -31.48 11.14
N ALA A 627 -5.79 -30.16 11.26
CA ALA A 627 -6.11 -29.34 10.11
C ALA A 627 -4.90 -29.21 9.17
N THR A 628 -5.18 -29.16 7.87
CA THR A 628 -4.27 -28.77 6.80
C THR A 628 -4.47 -27.28 6.52
N GLY A 629 -3.39 -26.51 6.40
CA GLY A 629 -3.44 -25.08 6.13
C GLY A 629 -3.57 -24.78 4.64
N TYR A 630 -4.41 -23.80 4.30
CA TYR A 630 -4.64 -23.35 2.93
C TYR A 630 -4.45 -21.84 2.81
N SER A 631 -3.73 -21.37 1.78
CA SER A 631 -3.43 -19.95 1.58
C SER A 631 -4.64 -19.14 1.07
N ASP A 632 -5.55 -19.78 0.34
CA ASP A 632 -6.72 -19.17 -0.32
C ASP A 632 -7.98 -20.06 -0.22
N GLY A 633 -7.95 -21.06 0.67
CA GLY A 633 -9.00 -22.07 0.83
C GLY A 633 -8.98 -23.21 -0.18
N THR A 634 -8.03 -23.18 -1.12
CA THR A 634 -7.83 -24.22 -2.14
C THR A 634 -6.38 -24.69 -2.22
N THR A 635 -5.42 -23.76 -2.17
CA THR A 635 -4.00 -24.00 -2.32
C THR A 635 -3.42 -24.43 -0.97
N LYS A 636 -2.95 -25.67 -0.90
CA LYS A 636 -2.34 -26.24 0.30
C LYS A 636 -0.98 -25.60 0.55
N GLU A 637 -0.73 -25.22 1.79
CA GLU A 637 0.53 -24.62 2.21
C GLU A 637 1.62 -25.68 2.44
N PRO A 638 2.91 -25.35 2.24
CA PRO A 638 4.02 -26.26 2.49
C PRO A 638 4.06 -26.76 3.94
N VAL A 639 4.40 -28.04 4.10
CA VAL A 639 4.72 -28.61 5.41
C VAL A 639 6.18 -28.29 5.73
N TYR A 640 6.41 -27.72 6.90
CA TYR A 640 7.76 -27.48 7.45
C TYR A 640 7.79 -27.91 8.92
N ASP A 641 8.99 -27.93 9.50
CA ASP A 641 9.17 -28.26 10.91
C ASP A 641 8.77 -27.07 11.81
N VAL A 642 7.54 -27.15 12.31
CA VAL A 642 6.92 -26.14 13.20
C VAL A 642 7.71 -25.95 14.51
N THR A 643 8.56 -26.92 14.91
CA THR A 643 9.40 -26.76 16.11
C THR A 643 10.38 -25.60 15.98
N ASN A 644 10.75 -25.20 14.75
CA ASN A 644 11.66 -24.09 14.52
C ASN A 644 11.10 -22.75 15.02
N GLU A 645 9.77 -22.61 15.18
CA GLU A 645 9.18 -21.39 15.73
C GLU A 645 9.22 -21.32 17.27
N TYR A 646 9.59 -22.41 17.95
CA TYR A 646 9.73 -22.51 19.41
C TYR A 646 8.67 -21.71 20.18
N GLY A 647 9.09 -20.82 21.09
CA GLY A 647 8.20 -20.01 21.92
C GLY A 647 7.43 -18.92 21.15
N ALA A 648 7.78 -18.66 19.89
CA ALA A 648 7.13 -17.64 19.08
C ALA A 648 5.89 -18.15 18.36
N GLY A 649 5.84 -19.42 17.98
CA GLY A 649 4.72 -19.98 17.20
C GLY A 649 4.58 -21.49 17.15
N GLY A 650 5.42 -22.24 17.86
CA GLY A 650 5.55 -23.69 17.70
C GLY A 650 4.43 -24.55 18.33
N ILE A 651 3.28 -23.98 18.73
CA ILE A 651 2.21 -24.73 19.41
C ILE A 651 1.05 -24.99 18.44
N SER A 652 0.48 -26.19 18.54
CA SER A 652 -0.82 -26.54 17.94
C SER A 652 -1.83 -26.86 19.03
N SER A 653 -3.08 -26.43 18.85
CA SER A 653 -4.15 -26.59 19.86
C SER A 653 -5.52 -26.76 19.19
N SER A 654 -6.50 -27.25 19.95
CA SER A 654 -7.92 -27.19 19.60
C SER A 654 -8.63 -26.03 20.32
N ALA A 655 -9.85 -25.69 19.89
CA ALA A 655 -10.64 -24.65 20.55
C ALA A 655 -11.06 -25.06 21.98
N GLU A 656 -11.37 -26.36 22.19
CA GLU A 656 -11.68 -26.89 23.52
C GLU A 656 -10.51 -26.74 24.49
N ASP A 657 -9.28 -26.97 24.03
CA ASP A 657 -8.12 -26.83 24.90
C ASP A 657 -7.76 -25.37 25.18
N LEU A 658 -7.92 -24.46 24.21
CA LEU A 658 -7.75 -23.03 24.45
C LEU A 658 -8.80 -22.48 25.44
N LEU A 659 -10.00 -23.07 25.48
CA LEU A 659 -10.99 -22.77 26.51
C LEU A 659 -10.49 -23.23 27.89
N LYS A 660 -9.92 -24.43 28.01
CA LYS A 660 -9.32 -24.89 29.27
C LYS A 660 -8.14 -24.03 29.71
N TYR A 661 -7.34 -23.55 28.77
CA TYR A 661 -6.27 -22.58 29.04
C TYR A 661 -6.85 -21.27 29.58
N HIS A 662 -7.92 -20.76 28.95
CA HIS A 662 -8.66 -19.59 29.45
C HIS A 662 -9.15 -19.83 30.89
N ASP A 663 -9.82 -20.95 31.15
CA ASP A 663 -10.37 -21.27 32.47
C ASP A 663 -9.27 -21.42 33.53
N ALA A 664 -8.12 -21.99 33.16
CA ALA A 664 -6.99 -22.15 34.06
C ALA A 664 -6.30 -20.82 34.40
N LEU A 665 -6.29 -19.84 33.48
CA LEU A 665 -5.87 -18.47 33.75
C LEU A 665 -6.93 -17.71 34.55
N GLN A 666 -8.21 -17.83 34.20
CA GLN A 666 -9.32 -17.14 34.87
C GLN A 666 -9.37 -17.52 36.36
N ASN A 667 -9.22 -18.81 36.66
CA ASN A 667 -9.31 -19.36 38.02
C ASN A 667 -7.96 -19.41 38.76
N ASP A 668 -6.97 -18.61 38.33
CA ASP A 668 -5.65 -18.48 38.97
C ASP A 668 -4.87 -19.79 39.14
N LYS A 669 -5.19 -20.82 38.33
CA LYS A 669 -4.58 -22.15 38.41
C LYS A 669 -3.17 -22.19 37.84
N LEU A 670 -2.92 -21.43 36.77
CA LEU A 670 -1.59 -21.36 36.13
C LEU A 670 -0.71 -20.26 36.72
N LEU A 671 -1.31 -19.17 37.17
CA LEU A 671 -0.62 -18.01 37.73
C LEU A 671 -1.45 -17.42 38.88
N PRO A 672 -0.82 -17.05 40.01
CA PRO A 672 -1.49 -16.28 41.04
C PRO A 672 -2.01 -14.94 40.51
N LYS A 673 -3.11 -14.44 41.09
CA LYS A 673 -3.77 -13.20 40.67
C LYS A 673 -2.82 -11.99 40.53
N PRO A 674 -1.88 -11.70 41.45
CA PRO A 674 -0.95 -10.58 41.29
C PRO A 674 -0.03 -10.74 40.07
N THR A 675 0.51 -11.94 39.86
CA THR A 675 1.39 -12.25 38.73
C THR A 675 0.64 -12.17 37.39
N LYS A 676 -0.61 -12.65 37.35
CA LYS A 676 -1.48 -12.53 36.17
C LYS A 676 -1.79 -11.07 35.84
N ALA A 677 -2.12 -10.26 36.85
CA ALA A 677 -2.39 -8.83 36.67
C ALA A 677 -1.16 -8.08 36.16
N GLU A 678 0.03 -8.42 36.65
CA GLU A 678 1.27 -7.84 36.12
C GLU A 678 1.53 -8.29 34.67
N MET A 679 1.31 -9.57 34.34
CA MET A 679 1.48 -10.08 32.97
C MET A 679 0.59 -9.36 31.94
N LEU A 680 -0.65 -9.04 32.31
CA LEU A 680 -1.66 -8.41 31.44
C LEU A 680 -1.69 -6.88 31.54
N LYS A 681 -0.70 -6.27 32.21
CA LYS A 681 -0.63 -4.82 32.36
C LYS A 681 -0.18 -4.15 31.05
N PRO A 682 -0.95 -3.18 30.52
CA PRO A 682 -0.54 -2.28 29.44
C PRO A 682 0.86 -1.71 29.63
N ARG A 683 1.79 -1.98 28.70
CA ARG A 683 3.18 -1.50 28.79
C ARG A 683 3.60 -0.59 27.65
N VAL A 684 3.51 -1.07 26.42
CA VAL A 684 4.06 -0.34 25.26
C VAL A 684 3.03 -0.27 24.15
N GLU A 685 2.99 0.84 23.43
CA GLU A 685 1.99 1.04 22.38
C GLU A 685 2.36 0.26 21.12
N PHE A 686 1.46 -0.60 20.66
CA PHE A 686 1.52 -1.23 19.34
C PHE A 686 0.54 -0.52 18.40
N LYS A 687 1.06 0.48 17.70
CA LYS A 687 0.25 1.41 16.87
C LYS A 687 -0.52 0.70 15.75
N ASP A 688 0.10 -0.25 15.06
CA ASP A 688 -0.51 -0.95 13.92
C ASP A 688 -1.78 -1.71 14.28
N TYR A 689 -1.89 -2.14 15.54
CA TYR A 689 -3.07 -2.85 16.06
C TYR A 689 -3.96 -1.97 16.95
N ASN A 690 -3.63 -0.70 17.14
CA ASN A 690 -4.27 0.20 18.10
C ASN A 690 -4.44 -0.46 19.48
N ALA A 691 -3.37 -1.09 19.97
CA ALA A 691 -3.36 -1.85 21.21
C ALA A 691 -2.14 -1.49 22.06
N TRP A 692 -2.17 -1.89 23.32
CA TRP A 692 -0.98 -2.05 24.13
C TRP A 692 -0.43 -3.45 23.95
N TYR A 693 0.89 -3.60 23.90
CA TYR A 693 1.56 -4.88 24.04
C TYR A 693 2.03 -5.04 25.49
N ASP A 694 1.67 -6.18 26.07
CA ASP A 694 1.92 -6.56 27.46
C ASP A 694 3.02 -7.64 27.48
N TYR A 695 2.95 -8.62 28.39
CA TYR A 695 3.84 -9.78 28.31
C TYR A 695 3.21 -10.88 27.46
N GLY A 696 3.49 -10.85 26.15
CA GLY A 696 2.99 -11.86 25.19
C GLY A 696 1.49 -11.80 24.94
N TRP A 697 0.83 -10.74 25.39
CA TRP A 697 -0.59 -10.43 25.21
C TRP A 697 -0.73 -9.01 24.66
N MET A 698 -1.87 -8.72 24.05
CA MET A 698 -2.27 -7.38 23.66
C MET A 698 -3.47 -6.95 24.49
N THR A 699 -3.51 -5.70 24.94
CA THR A 699 -4.70 -5.07 25.52
C THR A 699 -5.24 -4.06 24.52
N ASP A 700 -6.49 -4.24 24.09
CA ASP A 700 -7.11 -3.34 23.12
C ASP A 700 -7.20 -1.90 23.65
N LYS A 701 -6.96 -0.91 22.79
CA LYS A 701 -7.28 0.48 23.09
C LYS A 701 -8.66 0.83 22.56
N ASN A 702 -8.90 0.63 21.27
CA ASN A 702 -10.17 0.96 20.60
C ASN A 702 -10.34 0.21 19.26
N ALA A 703 -9.69 -0.95 19.05
CA ALA A 703 -9.90 -1.77 17.86
C ALA A 703 -11.27 -2.45 17.88
N PHE A 704 -11.85 -2.67 19.06
CA PHE A 704 -13.20 -3.21 19.24
C PHE A 704 -14.11 -2.19 19.92
N ALA A 705 -15.36 -2.09 19.47
CA ALA A 705 -16.33 -1.17 20.07
C ALA A 705 -16.59 -1.49 21.56
N ALA A 706 -16.54 -2.77 21.92
CA ALA A 706 -16.73 -3.23 23.30
C ALA A 706 -15.65 -2.73 24.28
N SER A 707 -14.50 -2.26 23.79
CA SER A 707 -13.40 -1.75 24.63
C SER A 707 -13.72 -0.44 25.34
N GLN A 708 -14.79 0.24 24.93
CA GLN A 708 -15.33 1.39 25.68
C GLN A 708 -15.92 1.00 27.05
N LYS A 709 -16.27 -0.28 27.23
CA LYS A 709 -16.93 -0.78 28.46
C LYS A 709 -16.11 -1.84 29.18
N HIS A 710 -15.30 -2.60 28.45
CA HIS A 710 -14.59 -3.77 28.97
C HIS A 710 -13.11 -3.71 28.61
N VAL A 711 -12.25 -4.27 29.47
CA VAL A 711 -10.85 -4.50 29.09
C VAL A 711 -10.79 -5.76 28.25
N ILE A 712 -10.29 -5.63 27.02
CA ILE A 712 -10.19 -6.75 26.07
C ILE A 712 -8.72 -7.10 25.89
N THR A 713 -8.36 -8.29 26.37
CA THR A 713 -7.02 -8.86 26.14
C THR A 713 -7.09 -9.90 25.04
N TYR A 714 -6.14 -9.90 24.11
CA TYR A 714 -6.15 -10.82 22.98
C TYR A 714 -4.75 -11.09 22.44
N HIS A 715 -4.64 -12.12 21.61
CA HIS A 715 -3.48 -12.29 20.74
C HIS A 715 -3.90 -12.98 19.45
N PRO A 716 -3.62 -12.41 18.26
CA PRO A 716 -3.80 -13.09 16.99
C PRO A 716 -2.63 -14.04 16.72
N GLY A 717 -2.85 -15.07 15.91
CA GLY A 717 -1.78 -15.95 15.45
C GLY A 717 -1.85 -16.21 13.96
N THR A 718 -0.70 -16.20 13.29
CA THR A 718 -0.60 -16.57 11.88
C THR A 718 0.57 -17.51 11.69
N ASP A 719 0.35 -18.54 10.89
CA ASP A 719 1.31 -19.50 10.36
C ASP A 719 0.83 -19.85 8.92
N LEU A 720 1.61 -20.59 8.15
CA LEU A 720 1.32 -20.95 6.76
C LEU A 720 -0.04 -21.65 6.64
N GLY A 721 -1.03 -20.89 6.15
CA GLY A 721 -2.41 -21.35 5.97
C GLY A 721 -3.22 -21.49 7.26
N PHE A 722 -2.70 -21.02 8.40
CA PHE A 722 -3.40 -21.04 9.67
C PHE A 722 -3.52 -19.65 10.28
N PHE A 723 -4.71 -19.34 10.77
CA PHE A 723 -5.01 -18.06 11.35
C PHE A 723 -5.84 -18.24 12.61
N THR A 724 -5.45 -17.56 13.69
CA THR A 724 -6.14 -17.63 14.96
C THR A 724 -6.47 -16.26 15.51
N MET A 725 -7.55 -16.20 16.29
CA MET A 725 -7.90 -15.06 17.12
C MET A 725 -8.33 -15.57 18.48
N TYR A 726 -7.61 -15.16 19.53
CA TYR A 726 -7.89 -15.56 20.91
C TYR A 726 -8.11 -14.32 21.77
N VAL A 727 -9.31 -14.18 22.32
CA VAL A 727 -9.77 -12.97 23.02
C VAL A 727 -10.34 -13.34 24.38
N ARG A 728 -10.06 -12.53 25.40
CA ARG A 728 -10.53 -12.69 26.78
C ARG A 728 -11.05 -11.36 27.32
N GLN A 729 -12.17 -11.41 28.04
CA GLN A 729 -12.68 -10.33 28.89
C GLN A 729 -12.76 -10.85 30.33
N GLU A 730 -11.79 -10.47 31.18
CA GLU A 730 -11.63 -11.07 32.51
C GLU A 730 -12.76 -10.69 33.49
N ASP A 731 -13.33 -9.50 33.35
CA ASP A 731 -14.39 -8.95 34.20
C ASP A 731 -15.73 -9.71 34.06
N THR A 732 -15.99 -10.23 32.87
CA THR A 732 -17.20 -10.97 32.52
C THR A 732 -17.00 -12.48 32.41
N ASP A 733 -15.77 -13.00 32.60
CA ASP A 733 -15.45 -14.41 32.31
C ASP A 733 -15.91 -14.83 30.89
N SER A 734 -15.51 -14.03 29.90
CA SER A 734 -15.83 -14.25 28.49
C SER A 734 -14.57 -14.54 27.66
N CYS A 735 -14.74 -15.37 26.62
CA CYS A 735 -13.66 -15.84 25.76
C CYS A 735 -14.17 -16.05 24.33
N ILE A 736 -13.39 -15.61 23.33
CA ILE A 736 -13.63 -15.90 21.92
C ILE A 736 -12.40 -16.60 21.37
N ILE A 737 -12.60 -17.76 20.75
CA ILE A 737 -11.57 -18.55 20.11
C ILE A 737 -12.02 -18.83 18.68
N LEU A 738 -11.29 -18.28 17.71
CA LEU A 738 -11.49 -18.56 16.30
C LEU A 738 -10.23 -19.21 15.74
N LEU A 739 -10.33 -20.46 15.30
CA LEU A 739 -9.26 -21.23 14.67
C LEU A 739 -9.63 -21.50 13.22
N ASN A 740 -8.76 -21.13 12.29
CA ASN A 740 -9.09 -21.11 10.88
C ASN A 740 -7.91 -21.63 10.03
N ASN A 741 -8.21 -22.41 8.98
CA ASN A 741 -7.22 -23.00 8.07
C ASN A 741 -7.36 -22.52 6.62
N THR A 742 -7.95 -21.35 6.38
CA THR A 742 -8.08 -20.74 5.05
C THR A 742 -7.62 -19.28 5.03
N GLY A 743 -7.06 -18.80 3.92
CA GLY A 743 -6.78 -17.38 3.75
C GLY A 743 -8.03 -16.50 3.75
N GLY A 744 -7.81 -15.19 3.77
CA GLY A 744 -8.88 -14.19 3.69
C GLY A 744 -9.74 -14.03 4.95
N PHE A 745 -9.32 -14.62 6.08
CA PHE A 745 -10.04 -14.62 7.35
C PHE A 745 -10.09 -13.24 8.05
N PRO A 746 -11.25 -12.56 8.10
CA PRO A 746 -11.41 -11.21 8.65
C PRO A 746 -11.59 -11.27 10.18
N ARG A 747 -10.58 -11.79 10.87
CA ARG A 747 -10.67 -12.18 12.28
C ARG A 747 -11.03 -11.04 13.25
N TYR A 748 -10.63 -9.81 12.92
CA TYR A 748 -10.94 -8.62 13.72
C TYR A 748 -12.40 -8.22 13.58
N ASP A 749 -12.91 -8.13 12.35
CA ASP A 749 -14.32 -7.82 12.10
C ASP A 749 -15.26 -8.87 12.71
N MET A 750 -14.93 -10.16 12.53
CA MET A 750 -15.71 -11.25 13.13
C MET A 750 -15.71 -11.15 14.65
N THR A 751 -14.58 -10.78 15.26
CA THR A 751 -14.48 -10.58 16.71
C THR A 751 -15.30 -9.38 17.16
N ASP A 752 -15.24 -8.26 16.46
CA ASP A 752 -16.00 -7.05 16.79
C ASP A 752 -17.52 -7.31 16.70
N ILE A 753 -17.97 -8.03 15.66
CA ILE A 753 -19.37 -8.46 15.55
C ILE A 753 -19.77 -9.37 16.72
N ILE A 754 -18.94 -10.37 17.06
CA ILE A 754 -19.22 -11.25 18.22
C ILE A 754 -19.33 -10.42 19.50
N LEU A 755 -18.37 -9.55 19.76
CA LEU A 755 -18.38 -8.69 20.94
C LEU A 755 -19.61 -7.76 20.97
N SER A 756 -20.02 -7.21 19.83
CA SER A 756 -21.23 -6.40 19.69
C SER A 756 -22.50 -7.18 20.01
N VAL A 757 -22.59 -8.45 19.58
CA VAL A 757 -23.71 -9.34 19.90
C VAL A 757 -23.76 -9.67 21.41
N LEU A 758 -22.62 -9.64 22.10
CA LEU A 758 -22.50 -10.00 23.52
C LEU A 758 -22.68 -8.83 24.50
N ASN A 759 -22.33 -7.59 24.14
CA ASN A 759 -22.25 -6.42 25.06
C ASN A 759 -23.30 -5.34 24.78
#